data_AF-A0A5A9NGS1-F1
#
_entry.id   AF-A0A5A9NGS1-F1
#
_cell.length_a   1.000
_cell.length_b   1.000
_cell.length_c   1.000
_cell.angle_alpha   90.00
_cell.angle_beta   90.00
_cell.angle_gamma   90.00
#
_symmetry.space_group_name_H-M   'P 1'
#
loop_
_entity.id
_entity.type
_entity.pdbx_description
1 polymer ?
#
loop_
_entity_poly.entity_id
_entity_poly.type
_entity_poly.pdbx_seq_one_letter_code
_entity_poly.pdbx_strand_id
1 'polypeptide(L)'
;MLDTNAPDNGDAPAMEVAGNENATDPTATDWTAAQVPLADQETDQMQQAPGVEQYQLYSKEQLKSAAQNIEQADPIQANSEEVVEQPPESNGQHTDQSSEKPAGEGDSESPLNMELEDAPKEEAEEATDAAVEQEPVLPSEYERLSKAVEDNPEDFNGWVYLLQYVEQENHLVSSRKAFDGFFLHYPYCYGYWKKYADIEKKHGYIQMADEVYRRGLQAIPLSVDLWLHYITFLRENQDNSDGEAENRIRASYEHAVLACGTDFRSDRLWEAYINWETEQNKLANVTAVYDRILCIPTQLYSQHFQKFKEHVQDNNPKYFLSEEEFVQLRVELANANRPDGDDAPGEELPPGVEDLPDPAKRVTEIENMRHKVTETRQEIFNHNEHEVSKRWAFEEGIKRPYFHVKALEKTQLNNWREYLDFELENGTPERVVVLFERCLIACALYEEFWIKYAKYLESYSVEGVRHIYKKACTIHMPKKPTVHLLWAAFEEQQGNIDEARRILKEVEEGVPGLAMVRLRRVSLERRHGNMDESEALLRDAIANGRNSGESSFYAVKLARQLVKVQKSIDKAKTVLLEAVEKDETNPKLYLNLLEMEYSSDIQQNEANIIACFDRALSSSMSLESRITFAQRKVEFLEDFGSDINVLVAAYEEHQKLVKESDSLKRKSEDGSEEPDSKRQRTDDQSAASGQMMQDMQANNAGYNYNNWYQYNSWGPQNSWGQYGQYGQYNQYYPPPPT
;
A
#
# COMPACT_ATOMS: atom_id res chain seq x y z
N MET A 1 30.39 38.65 -26.18
CA MET A 1 31.59 39.36 -26.66
C MET A 1 31.97 40.34 -25.56
N LEU A 2 33.22 40.29 -25.10
CA LEU A 2 33.87 41.21 -24.14
C LEU A 2 33.26 41.16 -22.71
N ASP A 3 33.91 40.59 -21.69
CA ASP A 3 35.23 40.90 -21.04
C ASP A 3 35.15 42.13 -20.10
N THR A 4 35.73 42.21 -18.89
CA THR A 4 36.53 41.29 -18.04
C THR A 4 36.68 41.89 -16.61
N ASN A 5 37.27 41.12 -15.67
CA ASN A 5 38.09 41.53 -14.48
C ASN A 5 37.49 41.45 -13.05
N ALA A 6 37.97 40.44 -12.30
CA ALA A 6 38.53 40.61 -10.94
C ALA A 6 40.07 40.85 -11.07
N PRO A 7 40.88 41.21 -10.05
CA PRO A 7 41.06 40.53 -8.73
C PRO A 7 41.02 41.55 -7.55
N ASP A 8 41.63 41.43 -6.34
CA ASP A 8 42.64 40.53 -5.75
C ASP A 8 42.56 40.48 -4.19
N ASN A 9 43.56 39.88 -3.53
CA ASN A 9 43.69 39.59 -2.09
C ASN A 9 44.25 40.76 -1.23
N GLY A 10 44.24 40.61 0.12
CA GLY A 10 45.28 41.24 0.97
C GLY A 10 45.03 41.37 2.49
N ASP A 11 45.68 40.51 3.27
CA ASP A 11 46.30 40.71 4.60
C ASP A 11 45.51 41.21 5.85
N ALA A 12 45.46 40.32 6.86
CA ALA A 12 45.73 40.65 8.27
C ALA A 12 47.26 40.60 8.52
N PRO A 13 47.84 41.19 9.60
CA PRO A 13 47.90 40.48 10.90
C PRO A 13 48.14 41.33 12.19
N ALA A 14 48.10 40.66 13.37
CA ALA A 14 48.86 40.95 14.61
C ALA A 14 48.64 42.31 15.34
N MET A 15 48.94 42.55 16.63
CA MET A 15 49.44 41.78 17.79
C MET A 15 48.89 42.55 19.04
N GLU A 16 48.28 41.93 20.05
CA GLU A 16 48.92 41.27 21.23
C GLU A 16 49.38 42.24 22.35
N VAL A 17 49.27 41.76 23.61
CA VAL A 17 49.97 42.19 24.86
C VAL A 17 49.27 43.16 25.86
N ALA A 18 48.92 42.57 27.02
CA ALA A 18 48.80 43.13 28.40
C ALA A 18 47.76 44.23 28.71
N GLY A 19 47.16 44.27 29.91
CA GLY A 19 47.27 43.37 31.08
C GLY A 19 47.21 44.14 32.42
N ASN A 20 46.70 43.49 33.48
CA ASN A 20 46.66 43.96 34.88
C ASN A 20 45.75 45.18 35.19
N GLU A 21 45.12 45.34 36.37
CA GLU A 21 44.87 44.45 37.53
C GLU A 21 43.84 45.13 38.47
N ASN A 22 43.21 44.36 39.37
CA ASN A 22 42.54 44.81 40.63
C ASN A 22 41.29 45.72 40.54
N ALA A 23 40.34 45.70 41.48
CA ALA A 23 39.97 44.70 42.51
C ALA A 23 38.61 45.08 43.18
N THR A 24 38.18 44.21 44.10
CA THR A 24 37.20 44.39 45.20
C THR A 24 35.73 44.12 44.95
N ASP A 25 35.33 42.89 45.27
CA ASP A 25 34.06 42.53 45.93
C ASP A 25 34.04 43.07 47.38
N PRO A 26 32.85 43.27 48.00
CA PRO A 26 32.62 42.51 49.23
C PRO A 26 31.17 42.10 49.56
N THR A 27 31.09 40.85 50.03
CA THR A 27 30.32 40.35 51.20
C THR A 27 28.82 40.03 51.10
N ALA A 28 28.58 38.73 51.32
CA ALA A 28 27.31 38.05 51.57
C ALA A 28 26.55 38.46 52.85
N THR A 29 25.25 38.17 52.84
CA THR A 29 24.50 37.64 54.02
C THR A 29 23.53 36.55 53.57
N ASP A 30 23.13 35.69 54.51
CA ASP A 30 22.64 34.32 54.33
C ASP A 30 21.29 34.11 55.07
N TRP A 31 20.70 32.90 54.98
CA TRP A 31 19.59 32.33 55.80
C TRP A 31 18.14 32.24 55.24
N THR A 32 17.87 31.03 54.70
CA THR A 32 16.75 30.09 55.04
C THR A 32 15.30 30.23 54.52
N ALA A 33 14.95 29.23 53.70
CA ALA A 33 13.89 28.20 53.88
C ALA A 33 12.38 28.56 53.87
N ALA A 34 11.68 28.07 52.84
CA ALA A 34 10.56 27.10 52.99
C ALA A 34 10.10 26.52 51.63
N GLN A 35 10.19 25.20 51.46
CA GLN A 35 9.21 24.40 50.67
C GLN A 35 8.02 24.10 51.63
N VAL A 36 6.78 23.77 51.25
CA VAL A 36 6.26 22.69 50.37
C VAL A 36 4.77 23.05 49.99
N PRO A 37 3.97 22.15 49.38
CA PRO A 37 3.71 21.97 47.94
C PRO A 37 2.45 22.71 47.41
N LEU A 38 2.30 22.73 46.08
CA LEU A 38 0.99 22.82 45.41
C LEU A 38 0.57 21.43 44.93
N ALA A 39 -0.71 21.11 45.10
CA ALA A 39 -1.26 19.77 44.87
C ALA A 39 -1.59 19.51 43.40
N ASP A 40 -1.53 18.24 43.01
CA ASP A 40 -2.06 17.75 41.74
C ASP A 40 -3.55 18.07 41.62
N GLN A 41 -3.97 18.59 40.46
CA GLN A 41 -5.34 18.50 39.99
C GLN A 41 -5.32 17.84 38.62
N GLU A 42 -5.99 16.69 38.54
CA GLU A 42 -6.19 15.92 37.32
C GLU A 42 -6.96 16.77 36.31
N THR A 43 -6.34 17.07 35.16
CA THR A 43 -7.06 17.64 34.01
C THR A 43 -7.74 16.52 33.24
N ASP A 44 -9.05 16.65 33.10
CA ASP A 44 -9.94 15.69 32.45
C ASP A 44 -9.49 15.34 31.01
N GLN A 45 -9.69 14.07 30.63
CA GLN A 45 -9.30 13.58 29.31
C GLN A 45 -10.30 14.02 28.24
N MET A 46 -10.02 15.15 27.58
CA MET A 46 -10.60 15.41 26.25
C MET A 46 -10.14 14.30 25.29
N GLN A 47 -11.08 13.47 24.87
CA GLN A 47 -10.85 12.36 23.94
C GLN A 47 -10.33 12.90 22.60
N GLN A 48 -9.03 12.74 22.36
CA GLN A 48 -8.44 12.96 21.06
C GLN A 48 -9.02 11.94 20.07
N ALA A 49 -9.62 12.41 18.99
CA ALA A 49 -10.13 11.53 17.95
C ALA A 49 -8.95 10.83 17.24
N PRO A 50 -8.99 9.49 17.03
CA PRO A 50 -7.84 8.69 16.58
C PRO A 50 -7.38 8.95 15.12
N GLY A 51 -7.96 9.93 14.42
CA GLY A 51 -7.60 10.25 13.04
C GLY A 51 -6.19 10.83 12.87
N VAL A 52 -5.61 11.43 13.92
CA VAL A 52 -4.27 12.02 13.86
C VAL A 52 -3.17 10.94 13.82
N GLU A 53 -3.35 9.82 14.53
CA GLU A 53 -2.40 8.70 14.54
C GLU A 53 -2.19 8.10 13.13
N GLN A 54 -3.21 8.14 12.27
CA GLN A 54 -3.12 7.58 10.93
C GLN A 54 -2.29 8.44 9.95
N TYR A 55 -2.15 9.75 10.21
CA TYR A 55 -1.15 10.60 9.55
C TYR A 55 0.20 10.62 10.27
N GLN A 56 0.21 10.33 11.56
CA GLN A 56 1.42 10.17 12.36
C GLN A 56 2.01 8.73 12.33
N LEU A 57 1.48 7.85 11.46
CA LEU A 57 2.10 6.55 11.13
C LEU A 57 3.56 6.68 10.70
N TYR A 58 3.95 7.88 10.26
CA TYR A 58 5.32 8.32 10.14
C TYR A 58 5.45 9.67 10.84
N SER A 59 6.15 9.72 11.98
CA SER A 59 6.51 11.02 12.55
C SER A 59 7.44 11.74 11.57
N LYS A 60 7.37 13.08 11.50
CA LYS A 60 8.31 13.87 10.67
C LYS A 60 9.76 13.59 11.04
N GLU A 61 10.03 13.22 12.30
CA GLU A 61 11.36 12.84 12.76
C GLU A 61 11.76 11.46 12.25
N GLN A 62 10.86 10.47 12.24
CA GLN A 62 11.10 9.14 11.68
C GLN A 62 11.43 9.20 10.18
N LEU A 63 10.65 9.97 9.40
CA LEU A 63 10.92 10.16 7.97
C LEU A 63 12.27 10.86 7.73
N LYS A 64 12.58 11.89 8.52
CA LYS A 64 13.84 12.65 8.39
C LYS A 64 15.06 11.83 8.83
N SER A 65 14.97 11.09 9.94
CA SER A 65 16.07 10.22 10.39
C SER A 65 16.34 9.09 9.41
N ALA A 66 15.29 8.50 8.83
CA ALA A 66 15.44 7.47 7.80
C ALA A 66 16.04 8.06 6.51
N ALA A 67 15.59 9.24 6.06
CA ALA A 67 16.17 9.92 4.90
C ALA A 67 17.66 10.26 5.10
N GLN A 68 18.04 10.78 6.28
CA GLN A 68 19.44 11.06 6.62
C GLN A 68 20.30 9.78 6.63
N ASN A 69 19.76 8.64 7.08
CA ASN A 69 20.46 7.36 7.03
C ASN A 69 20.63 6.83 5.59
N ILE A 70 19.71 7.16 4.68
CA ILE A 70 19.80 6.81 3.25
C ILE A 70 20.84 7.69 2.53
N GLU A 71 20.87 9.00 2.81
CA GLU A 71 21.87 9.92 2.25
C GLU A 71 23.31 9.63 2.73
N GLN A 72 23.47 8.98 3.88
CA GLN A 72 24.78 8.57 4.44
C GLN A 72 25.23 7.16 4.03
N ALA A 73 24.42 6.42 3.25
CA ALA A 73 24.73 5.05 2.83
C ALA A 73 25.62 5.03 1.57
N ASP A 74 26.94 5.13 1.75
CA ASP A 74 27.92 4.88 0.69
C ASP A 74 27.76 3.46 0.10
N PRO A 75 28.03 3.27 -1.22
CA PRO A 75 27.82 1.99 -1.89
C PRO A 75 28.81 0.93 -1.40
N ILE A 76 28.30 -0.06 -0.66
CA ILE A 76 29.09 -1.15 -0.09
C ILE A 76 29.80 -1.95 -1.18
N GLN A 77 31.12 -1.80 -1.26
CA GLN A 77 31.98 -2.70 -2.03
C GLN A 77 32.08 -4.06 -1.31
N ALA A 78 31.86 -5.14 -2.05
CA ALA A 78 32.05 -6.49 -1.53
C ALA A 78 33.55 -6.82 -1.42
N ASN A 79 33.99 -7.32 -0.26
CA ASN A 79 35.16 -8.20 -0.18
C ASN A 79 35.13 -9.13 1.05
N SER A 80 36.04 -10.10 1.07
CA SER A 80 35.88 -11.44 1.66
C SER A 80 36.56 -11.72 3.01
N GLU A 81 35.98 -12.69 3.75
CA GLU A 81 36.59 -13.75 4.60
C GLU A 81 37.61 -13.42 5.73
N GLU A 82 37.24 -13.78 6.97
CA GLU A 82 38.03 -14.57 7.99
C GLU A 82 37.07 -14.88 9.20
N VAL A 83 36.65 -16.12 9.49
CA VAL A 83 37.30 -17.25 10.23
C VAL A 83 37.26 -17.15 11.79
N VAL A 84 36.29 -17.87 12.36
CA VAL A 84 36.27 -18.69 13.62
C VAL A 84 36.77 -18.11 14.96
N GLU A 85 35.87 -18.06 15.97
CA GLU A 85 36.11 -18.60 17.32
C GLU A 85 34.81 -18.90 18.13
N GLN A 86 34.88 -19.89 19.04
CA GLN A 86 33.87 -20.37 20.00
C GLN A 86 34.61 -21.11 21.15
N PRO A 87 34.00 -21.40 22.32
CA PRO A 87 32.94 -20.74 23.09
C PRO A 87 33.45 -20.43 24.54
N PRO A 88 32.60 -20.37 25.60
CA PRO A 88 32.21 -21.62 26.28
C PRO A 88 30.78 -21.67 26.86
N GLU A 89 30.37 -22.88 27.21
CA GLU A 89 29.06 -23.26 27.76
C GLU A 89 28.93 -22.99 29.28
N SER A 90 27.68 -23.03 29.78
CA SER A 90 27.37 -23.34 31.18
C SER A 90 26.25 -24.38 31.23
N ASN A 91 26.56 -25.58 31.72
CA ASN A 91 25.67 -26.74 31.78
C ASN A 91 25.12 -26.92 33.21
N GLY A 92 23.89 -27.43 33.36
CA GLY A 92 23.19 -27.50 34.64
C GLY A 92 21.95 -28.40 34.65
N GLN A 93 22.16 -29.71 34.60
CA GLN A 93 21.13 -30.75 34.71
C GLN A 93 20.61 -30.87 36.16
N HIS A 94 19.33 -31.23 36.39
CA HIS A 94 18.89 -32.60 36.76
C HIS A 94 17.44 -32.74 37.32
N THR A 95 16.64 -33.56 36.63
CA THR A 95 15.66 -34.58 37.10
C THR A 95 14.71 -34.39 38.31
N ASP A 96 13.40 -34.34 38.00
CA ASP A 96 12.42 -35.47 38.03
C ASP A 96 11.68 -35.95 39.31
N GLN A 97 10.36 -36.23 39.13
CA GLN A 97 9.40 -37.03 39.95
C GLN A 97 8.98 -36.61 41.38
N SER A 98 7.75 -36.87 41.90
CA SER A 98 6.43 -37.24 41.30
C SER A 98 5.29 -37.26 42.37
N SER A 99 4.02 -37.46 41.92
CA SER A 99 2.83 -37.95 42.68
C SER A 99 2.12 -37.02 43.70
N GLU A 100 0.80 -37.09 44.00
CA GLU A 100 -0.46 -37.45 43.31
C GLU A 100 -1.66 -37.23 44.29
N LYS A 101 -2.79 -36.66 43.79
CA LYS A 101 -4.23 -36.99 44.08
C LYS A 101 -4.83 -36.76 45.50
N PRO A 102 -6.18 -36.87 45.69
CA PRO A 102 -7.34 -37.03 44.76
C PRO A 102 -8.30 -35.79 44.78
N ALA A 103 -9.49 -35.68 44.16
CA ALA A 103 -10.26 -36.33 43.05
C ALA A 103 -11.75 -36.64 43.40
N GLY A 104 -12.69 -36.30 42.49
CA GLY A 104 -14.16 -36.57 42.53
C GLY A 104 -15.04 -35.37 42.96
N GLU A 105 -16.29 -35.16 42.53
CA GLU A 105 -17.21 -35.72 41.52
C GLU A 105 -18.59 -35.03 41.77
N GLY A 106 -19.52 -34.93 40.79
CA GLY A 106 -20.96 -34.75 41.07
C GLY A 106 -21.70 -33.55 40.43
N ASP A 107 -22.74 -33.87 39.64
CA ASP A 107 -23.67 -32.97 38.95
C ASP A 107 -24.80 -32.39 39.84
N SER A 108 -25.59 -31.49 39.22
CA SER A 108 -27.07 -31.35 39.26
C SER A 108 -27.76 -30.16 39.98
N GLU A 109 -28.45 -29.39 39.13
CA GLU A 109 -29.84 -28.87 39.21
C GLU A 109 -30.36 -28.02 40.41
N SER A 110 -30.89 -26.83 40.06
CA SER A 110 -31.81 -25.97 40.83
C SER A 110 -33.17 -26.67 41.10
N PRO A 111 -33.98 -26.27 42.13
CA PRO A 111 -34.92 -25.16 41.92
C PRO A 111 -35.47 -24.37 43.17
N LEU A 112 -36.01 -23.17 42.88
CA LEU A 112 -37.18 -22.44 43.47
C LEU A 112 -37.70 -22.72 44.91
N ASN A 113 -37.87 -21.65 45.72
CA ASN A 113 -39.20 -21.22 46.24
C ASN A 113 -39.22 -19.91 47.09
N MET A 114 -40.32 -19.13 46.96
CA MET A 114 -41.05 -18.29 47.97
C MET A 114 -40.30 -17.18 48.77
N GLU A 115 -40.89 -16.08 49.23
CA GLU A 115 -42.25 -15.45 49.21
C GLU A 115 -42.03 -13.92 49.40
N LEU A 116 -42.61 -13.02 48.57
CA LEU A 116 -43.86 -12.24 48.76
C LEU A 116 -43.96 -11.32 50.00
N GLU A 117 -44.13 -10.01 49.76
CA GLU A 117 -45.06 -9.15 50.51
C GLU A 117 -45.58 -8.01 49.61
N ASP A 118 -46.80 -7.52 49.84
CA ASP A 118 -47.69 -6.99 48.79
C ASP A 118 -48.35 -5.63 49.17
N ALA A 119 -48.42 -4.72 48.19
CA ALA A 119 -49.37 -3.60 47.98
C ALA A 119 -49.78 -2.60 49.12
N PRO A 120 -50.36 -1.44 48.74
CA PRO A 120 -51.82 -1.41 48.60
C PRO A 120 -52.37 -0.78 47.30
N LYS A 121 -53.54 -1.33 46.93
CA LYS A 121 -54.51 -0.97 45.87
C LYS A 121 -55.27 0.35 46.16
N GLU A 122 -56.17 0.91 45.35
CA GLU A 122 -56.87 0.60 44.07
C GLU A 122 -57.19 1.99 43.41
N GLU A 123 -57.59 2.20 42.16
CA GLU A 123 -58.78 1.71 41.42
C GLU A 123 -58.51 1.75 39.88
N ALA A 124 -59.34 1.08 39.08
CA ALA A 124 -59.20 1.01 37.62
C ALA A 124 -60.56 1.17 36.89
N GLU A 125 -60.55 1.84 35.74
CA GLU A 125 -61.58 1.70 34.69
C GLU A 125 -60.92 1.67 33.29
N GLU A 126 -61.61 1.08 32.32
CA GLU A 126 -61.06 0.53 31.07
C GLU A 126 -60.91 1.53 29.91
N ALA A 127 -59.88 1.36 29.07
CA ALA A 127 -59.86 1.90 27.70
C ALA A 127 -58.93 1.10 26.75
N THR A 128 -59.55 0.20 25.97
CA THR A 128 -59.29 -0.18 24.56
C THR A 128 -57.89 -0.06 23.91
N ASP A 129 -57.46 -1.15 23.27
CA ASP A 129 -56.60 -1.24 22.06
C ASP A 129 -55.40 -0.28 21.95
N ALA A 130 -54.24 -0.73 22.43
CA ALA A 130 -52.95 -0.28 21.92
C ALA A 130 -52.49 -1.24 20.81
N ALA A 131 -52.43 -0.74 19.58
CA ALA A 131 -51.97 -1.51 18.43
C ALA A 131 -50.52 -1.98 18.62
N VAL A 132 -50.22 -3.21 18.17
CA VAL A 132 -48.84 -3.64 17.95
C VAL A 132 -48.25 -2.76 16.86
N GLU A 133 -47.26 -1.94 17.21
CA GLU A 133 -46.41 -1.26 16.23
C GLU A 133 -45.68 -2.36 15.43
N GLN A 134 -46.17 -2.64 14.22
CA GLN A 134 -45.49 -3.52 13.29
C GLN A 134 -44.25 -2.79 12.78
N GLU A 135 -43.07 -3.41 12.92
CA GLU A 135 -41.88 -2.97 12.21
C GLU A 135 -42.22 -2.82 10.71
N PRO A 136 -41.91 -1.68 10.07
CA PRO A 136 -42.28 -1.47 8.69
C PRO A 136 -41.60 -2.50 7.80
N VAL A 137 -42.41 -3.31 7.12
CA VAL A 137 -41.94 -4.40 6.25
C VAL A 137 -40.97 -3.83 5.22
N LEU A 138 -39.73 -4.33 5.24
CA LEU A 138 -38.72 -3.98 4.25
C LEU A 138 -39.28 -4.22 2.84
N PRO A 139 -39.23 -3.24 1.92
CA PRO A 139 -39.73 -3.44 0.57
C PRO A 139 -39.04 -4.61 -0.12
N SER A 140 -39.78 -5.45 -0.83
CA SER A 140 -39.23 -6.61 -1.54
C SER A 140 -38.18 -6.24 -2.60
N GLU A 141 -38.17 -5.00 -3.06
CA GLU A 141 -37.13 -4.45 -3.92
C GLU A 141 -35.82 -4.15 -3.16
N TYR A 142 -35.88 -3.73 -1.89
CA TYR A 142 -34.70 -3.57 -1.04
C TYR A 142 -33.96 -4.90 -0.87
N GLU A 143 -34.68 -5.98 -0.54
CA GLU A 143 -34.08 -7.32 -0.39
C GLU A 143 -33.43 -7.80 -1.69
N ARG A 144 -34.09 -7.57 -2.83
CA ARG A 144 -33.55 -7.88 -4.17
C ARG A 144 -32.26 -7.13 -4.47
N LEU A 145 -32.19 -5.84 -4.14
CA LEU A 145 -31.02 -5.00 -4.37
C LEU A 145 -29.89 -5.28 -3.37
N SER A 146 -30.20 -5.49 -2.08
CA SER A 146 -29.25 -5.92 -1.03
C SER A 146 -28.61 -7.24 -1.43
N LYS A 147 -29.41 -8.23 -1.85
CA LYS A 147 -28.89 -9.52 -2.30
C LYS A 147 -28.00 -9.40 -3.53
N ALA A 148 -28.33 -8.53 -4.49
CA ALA A 148 -27.50 -8.34 -5.68
C ALA A 148 -26.09 -7.80 -5.35
N VAL A 149 -25.96 -6.93 -4.34
CA VAL A 149 -24.65 -6.43 -3.88
C VAL A 149 -23.96 -7.38 -2.90
N GLU A 150 -24.70 -8.21 -2.16
CA GLU A 150 -24.13 -9.29 -1.34
C GLU A 150 -23.55 -10.41 -2.23
N ASP A 151 -24.24 -10.79 -3.32
CA ASP A 151 -23.79 -11.78 -4.30
C ASP A 151 -22.58 -11.26 -5.13
N ASN A 152 -22.49 -9.94 -5.36
CA ASN A 152 -21.34 -9.31 -6.04
C ASN A 152 -20.98 -7.92 -5.47
N PRO A 153 -20.17 -7.85 -4.39
CA PRO A 153 -19.81 -6.59 -3.75
C PRO A 153 -18.97 -5.63 -4.61
N GLU A 154 -18.41 -6.12 -5.72
CA GLU A 154 -17.64 -5.33 -6.68
C GLU A 154 -18.51 -4.66 -7.76
N ASP A 155 -19.83 -4.92 -7.82
CA ASP A 155 -20.73 -4.18 -8.71
C ASP A 155 -21.11 -2.81 -8.13
N PHE A 156 -20.26 -1.83 -8.42
CA PHE A 156 -20.52 -0.43 -8.13
C PHE A 156 -21.88 0.06 -8.63
N ASN A 157 -22.40 -0.41 -9.78
CA ASN A 157 -23.70 0.07 -10.27
C ASN A 157 -24.84 -0.48 -9.42
N GLY A 158 -24.77 -1.76 -9.02
CA GLY A 158 -25.67 -2.36 -8.03
C GLY A 158 -25.75 -1.56 -6.75
N TRP A 159 -24.60 -1.14 -6.20
CA TRP A 159 -24.54 -0.24 -5.05
C TRP A 159 -25.19 1.13 -5.33
N VAL A 160 -24.91 1.76 -6.48
CA VAL A 160 -25.54 3.05 -6.83
C VAL A 160 -27.06 2.93 -6.91
N TYR A 161 -27.60 1.86 -7.48
CA TYR A 161 -29.05 1.62 -7.52
C TYR A 161 -29.63 1.39 -6.11
N LEU A 162 -28.97 0.60 -5.26
CA LEU A 162 -29.39 0.40 -3.87
C LEU A 162 -29.38 1.71 -3.06
N LEU A 163 -28.32 2.50 -3.18
CA LEU A 163 -28.17 3.78 -2.46
C LEU A 163 -29.18 4.83 -2.97
N GLN A 164 -29.45 4.87 -4.27
CA GLN A 164 -30.51 5.70 -4.84
C GLN A 164 -31.91 5.27 -4.37
N TYR A 165 -32.14 3.96 -4.23
CA TYR A 165 -33.40 3.41 -3.74
C TYR A 165 -33.67 3.77 -2.27
N VAL A 166 -32.70 3.54 -1.36
CA VAL A 166 -32.87 3.91 0.06
C VAL A 166 -32.94 5.43 0.28
N GLU A 167 -32.31 6.24 -0.57
CA GLU A 167 -32.46 7.71 -0.58
C GLU A 167 -33.88 8.15 -0.99
N GLN A 168 -34.59 7.37 -1.81
CA GLN A 168 -35.98 7.64 -2.25
C GLN A 168 -37.03 7.16 -1.23
N GLU A 169 -36.89 5.93 -0.72
CA GLU A 169 -37.76 5.37 0.33
C GLU A 169 -37.57 6.09 1.67
N ASN A 170 -36.41 6.75 1.86
CA ASN A 170 -36.06 7.51 3.06
C ASN A 170 -36.16 6.69 4.36
N HIS A 171 -35.91 5.37 4.29
CA HIS A 171 -35.96 4.48 5.45
C HIS A 171 -34.59 4.41 6.14
N LEU A 172 -34.45 5.10 7.28
CA LEU A 172 -33.17 5.36 7.93
C LEU A 172 -32.34 4.09 8.26
N VAL A 173 -32.97 3.04 8.80
CA VAL A 173 -32.27 1.80 9.17
C VAL A 173 -31.69 1.09 7.94
N SER A 174 -32.46 1.04 6.84
CA SER A 174 -32.04 0.49 5.56
C SER A 174 -30.94 1.33 4.91
N SER A 175 -31.03 2.66 5.02
CA SER A 175 -30.00 3.59 4.57
C SER A 175 -28.68 3.36 5.29
N ARG A 176 -28.68 3.33 6.63
CA ARG A 176 -27.48 3.06 7.45
C ARG A 176 -26.78 1.78 6.99
N LYS A 177 -27.52 0.65 6.96
CA LYS A 177 -26.98 -0.65 6.52
C LYS A 177 -26.40 -0.60 5.10
N ALA A 178 -27.08 0.05 4.15
CA ALA A 178 -26.63 0.14 2.76
C ALA A 178 -25.38 1.03 2.59
N PHE A 179 -25.34 2.18 3.27
CA PHE A 179 -24.17 3.08 3.24
C PHE A 179 -22.96 2.48 3.95
N ASP A 180 -23.13 1.93 5.16
CA ASP A 180 -22.03 1.29 5.89
C ASP A 180 -21.46 0.09 5.11
N GLY A 181 -22.31 -0.74 4.49
CA GLY A 181 -21.89 -1.81 3.59
C GLY A 181 -21.13 -1.32 2.35
N PHE A 182 -21.59 -0.22 1.73
CA PHE A 182 -20.91 0.39 0.59
C PHE A 182 -19.51 0.91 0.94
N PHE A 183 -19.34 1.54 2.12
CA PHE A 183 -18.05 2.12 2.52
C PHE A 183 -16.99 1.09 2.92
N LEU A 184 -17.37 -0.16 3.22
CA LEU A 184 -16.39 -1.26 3.37
C LEU A 184 -15.64 -1.55 2.06
N HIS A 185 -16.26 -1.27 0.90
CA HIS A 185 -15.68 -1.52 -0.43
C HIS A 185 -15.22 -0.24 -1.15
N TYR A 186 -15.93 0.87 -0.96
CA TYR A 186 -15.69 2.14 -1.66
C TYR A 186 -15.51 3.36 -0.72
N PRO A 187 -14.61 3.31 0.27
CA PRO A 187 -14.42 4.39 1.25
C PRO A 187 -14.02 5.73 0.61
N TYR A 188 -13.35 5.71 -0.54
CA TYR A 188 -12.87 6.92 -1.22
C TYR A 188 -13.95 7.70 -2.00
N CYS A 189 -15.20 7.23 -2.00
CA CYS A 189 -16.33 7.89 -2.63
C CYS A 189 -16.92 9.03 -1.76
N TYR A 190 -16.16 10.10 -1.52
CA TYR A 190 -16.53 11.21 -0.62
C TYR A 190 -17.94 11.79 -0.82
N GLY A 191 -18.43 11.84 -2.07
CA GLY A 191 -19.78 12.36 -2.36
C GLY A 191 -20.91 11.56 -1.71
N TYR A 192 -20.69 10.26 -1.44
CA TYR A 192 -21.65 9.42 -0.73
C TYR A 192 -21.55 9.60 0.79
N TRP A 193 -20.35 9.87 1.35
CA TRP A 193 -20.20 10.19 2.78
C TRP A 193 -21.01 11.44 3.13
N LYS A 194 -20.94 12.47 2.28
CA LYS A 194 -21.79 13.66 2.41
C LYS A 194 -23.28 13.31 2.36
N LYS A 195 -23.72 12.53 1.35
CA LYS A 195 -25.13 12.09 1.25
C LYS A 195 -25.63 11.37 2.50
N TYR A 196 -24.80 10.51 3.09
CA TYR A 196 -25.14 9.79 4.31
C TYR A 196 -25.33 10.76 5.49
N ALA A 197 -24.39 11.68 5.69
CA ALA A 197 -24.53 12.71 6.72
C ALA A 197 -25.73 13.65 6.49
N ASP A 198 -26.03 14.00 5.23
CA ASP A 198 -27.22 14.77 4.85
C ASP A 198 -28.52 14.00 5.17
N ILE A 199 -28.54 12.66 5.03
CA ILE A 199 -29.69 11.81 5.41
C ILE A 199 -29.86 11.76 6.93
N GLU A 200 -28.80 11.56 7.71
CA GLU A 200 -28.85 11.59 9.18
C GLU A 200 -29.36 12.95 9.69
N LYS A 201 -28.83 14.04 9.13
CA LYS A 201 -29.26 15.42 9.44
C LYS A 201 -30.73 15.68 9.09
N LYS A 202 -31.23 15.21 7.95
CA LYS A 202 -32.66 15.31 7.57
C LYS A 202 -33.59 14.63 8.57
N HIS A 203 -33.14 13.57 9.24
CA HIS A 203 -33.89 12.87 10.28
C HIS A 203 -33.70 13.46 11.69
N GLY A 204 -32.91 14.53 11.84
CA GLY A 204 -32.63 15.18 13.12
C GLY A 204 -31.48 14.56 13.93
N TYR A 205 -30.82 13.51 13.44
CA TYR A 205 -29.73 12.83 14.14
C TYR A 205 -28.38 13.53 13.92
N ILE A 206 -28.25 14.77 14.41
CA ILE A 206 -27.07 15.63 14.21
C ILE A 206 -25.78 14.94 14.71
N GLN A 207 -25.80 14.28 15.87
CA GLN A 207 -24.65 13.54 16.40
C GLN A 207 -24.22 12.37 15.50
N MET A 208 -25.16 11.73 14.81
CA MET A 208 -24.84 10.64 13.86
C MET A 208 -24.29 11.20 12.55
N ALA A 209 -24.77 12.37 12.10
CA ALA A 209 -24.19 13.07 10.95
C ALA A 209 -22.73 13.49 11.20
N ASP A 210 -22.42 13.98 12.41
CA ASP A 210 -21.04 14.25 12.86
C ASP A 210 -20.15 13.00 12.83
N GLU A 211 -20.62 11.89 13.39
CA GLU A 211 -19.92 10.60 13.36
C GLU A 211 -19.68 10.10 11.91
N VAL A 212 -20.66 10.26 11.02
CA VAL A 212 -20.51 9.91 9.59
C VAL A 212 -19.44 10.78 8.92
N TYR A 213 -19.37 12.08 9.21
CA TYR A 213 -18.29 12.93 8.71
C TYR A 213 -16.93 12.50 9.27
N ARG A 214 -16.81 12.24 10.58
CA ARG A 214 -15.55 11.80 11.20
C ARG A 214 -15.06 10.46 10.65
N ARG A 215 -15.94 9.47 10.45
CA ARG A 215 -15.61 8.19 9.78
C ARG A 215 -15.20 8.39 8.32
N GLY A 216 -15.91 9.24 7.58
CA GLY A 216 -15.57 9.55 6.19
C GLY A 216 -14.23 10.26 6.05
N LEU A 217 -13.91 11.17 6.97
CA LEU A 217 -12.62 11.84 7.03
C LEU A 217 -11.51 10.89 7.46
N GLN A 218 -11.73 9.97 8.41
CA GLN A 218 -10.75 8.90 8.71
C GLN A 218 -10.47 8.02 7.48
N ALA A 219 -11.49 7.77 6.65
CA ALA A 219 -11.39 6.92 5.47
C ALA A 219 -10.75 7.62 4.25
N ILE A 220 -11.04 8.90 4.00
CA ILE A 220 -10.44 9.71 2.92
C ILE A 220 -10.11 11.14 3.40
N PRO A 221 -9.07 11.30 4.22
CA PRO A 221 -8.77 12.60 4.83
C PRO A 221 -8.13 13.60 3.88
N LEU A 222 -7.62 13.19 2.72
CA LEU A 222 -7.15 14.11 1.68
C LEU A 222 -8.30 14.77 0.88
N SER A 223 -9.57 14.44 1.18
CA SER A 223 -10.71 15.05 0.48
C SER A 223 -11.01 16.48 0.99
N VAL A 224 -10.45 17.46 0.29
CA VAL A 224 -10.74 18.91 0.47
C VAL A 224 -12.25 19.19 0.50
N ASP A 225 -13.02 18.58 -0.41
CA ASP A 225 -14.48 18.75 -0.48
C ASP A 225 -15.21 18.18 0.75
N LEU A 226 -14.74 17.06 1.32
CA LEU A 226 -15.35 16.47 2.51
C LEU A 226 -15.07 17.31 3.77
N TRP A 227 -13.85 17.83 3.91
CA TRP A 227 -13.50 18.78 4.99
C TRP A 227 -14.35 20.04 4.92
N LEU A 228 -14.50 20.65 3.72
CA LEU A 228 -15.34 21.83 3.54
C LEU A 228 -16.82 21.55 3.88
N HIS A 229 -17.34 20.37 3.53
CA HIS A 229 -18.69 19.96 3.94
C HIS A 229 -18.82 19.74 5.46
N TYR A 230 -17.84 19.10 6.10
CA TYR A 230 -17.85 18.91 7.55
C TYR A 230 -17.78 20.24 8.32
N ILE A 231 -16.87 21.14 7.93
CA ILE A 231 -16.75 22.46 8.57
C ILE A 231 -18.02 23.30 8.35
N THR A 232 -18.64 23.22 7.17
CA THR A 232 -19.95 23.87 6.91
C THR A 232 -21.03 23.28 7.83
N PHE A 233 -21.08 21.96 7.99
CA PHE A 233 -21.98 21.28 8.92
C PHE A 233 -21.76 21.73 10.37
N LEU A 234 -20.51 21.85 10.84
CA LEU A 234 -20.21 22.36 12.18
C LEU A 234 -20.69 23.81 12.35
N ARG A 235 -20.44 24.70 11.38
CA ARG A 235 -20.91 26.10 11.41
C ARG A 235 -22.44 26.22 11.47
N GLU A 236 -23.17 25.31 10.83
CA GLU A 236 -24.64 25.30 10.80
C GLU A 236 -25.29 24.69 12.06
N ASN A 237 -24.60 23.76 12.75
CA ASN A 237 -25.18 22.97 13.85
C ASN A 237 -24.42 23.17 15.19
N GLN A 238 -23.60 24.22 15.29
CA GLN A 238 -22.89 24.59 16.51
C GLN A 238 -23.84 24.97 17.65
N ASP A 239 -23.58 24.44 18.84
CA ASP A 239 -24.10 25.00 20.08
C ASP A 239 -23.23 26.22 20.46
N ASN A 240 -23.85 27.41 20.52
CA ASN A 240 -23.20 28.66 20.88
C ASN A 240 -23.30 28.96 22.39
N SER A 241 -23.89 28.07 23.20
CA SER A 241 -24.08 28.30 24.63
C SER A 241 -22.82 28.14 25.49
N ASP A 242 -21.82 27.40 24.99
CA ASP A 242 -20.56 27.11 25.70
C ASP A 242 -19.41 28.09 25.42
N GLY A 243 -19.50 28.89 24.35
CA GLY A 243 -18.42 29.79 23.91
C GLY A 243 -17.21 29.08 23.26
N GLU A 244 -17.24 27.76 23.11
CA GLU A 244 -16.16 26.96 22.53
C GLU A 244 -16.34 26.69 21.03
N ALA A 245 -17.54 26.92 20.49
CA ALA A 245 -17.86 26.72 19.07
C ALA A 245 -16.80 27.30 18.12
N GLU A 246 -16.31 28.51 18.40
CA GLU A 246 -15.27 29.18 17.63
C GLU A 246 -13.95 28.39 17.61
N ASN A 247 -13.53 27.86 18.77
CA ASN A 247 -12.31 27.08 18.91
C ASN A 247 -12.45 25.70 18.25
N ARG A 248 -13.63 25.07 18.30
CA ARG A 248 -13.91 23.81 17.59
C ARG A 248 -13.84 23.97 16.07
N ILE A 249 -14.37 25.08 15.54
CA ILE A 249 -14.28 25.38 14.10
C ILE A 249 -12.81 25.64 13.70
N ARG A 250 -12.06 26.43 14.48
CA ARG A 250 -10.61 26.63 14.27
C ARG A 250 -9.82 25.32 14.25
N ALA A 251 -10.04 24.48 15.26
CA ALA A 251 -9.39 23.17 15.35
C ALA A 251 -9.72 22.28 14.15
N SER A 252 -10.95 22.37 13.62
CA SER A 252 -11.36 21.64 12.41
C SER A 252 -10.70 22.19 11.14
N TYR A 253 -10.52 23.50 11.01
CA TYR A 253 -9.73 24.09 9.93
C TYR A 253 -8.25 23.70 10.03
N GLU A 254 -7.64 23.76 11.22
CA GLU A 254 -6.26 23.32 11.44
C GLU A 254 -6.05 21.85 11.09
N HIS A 255 -6.95 20.96 11.52
CA HIS A 255 -6.91 19.56 11.16
C HIS A 255 -7.05 19.37 9.64
N ALA A 256 -7.96 20.08 8.98
CA ALA A 256 -8.13 20.03 7.54
C ALA A 256 -6.86 20.45 6.78
N VAL A 257 -6.20 21.55 7.17
CA VAL A 257 -4.97 22.01 6.49
C VAL A 257 -3.75 21.13 6.80
N LEU A 258 -3.70 20.48 7.97
CA LEU A 258 -2.69 19.46 8.28
C LEU A 258 -2.89 18.18 7.46
N ALA A 259 -4.14 17.78 7.21
CA ALA A 259 -4.49 16.56 6.49
C ALA A 259 -4.42 16.70 4.96
N CYS A 260 -4.86 17.83 4.41
CA CYS A 260 -5.02 18.04 2.96
C CYS A 260 -4.61 19.43 2.44
N GLY A 261 -4.13 20.33 3.30
CA GLY A 261 -3.70 21.68 2.91
C GLY A 261 -2.46 21.74 2.01
N THR A 262 -1.75 20.62 1.85
CA THR A 262 -0.62 20.46 0.92
C THR A 262 -1.04 19.91 -0.45
N ASP A 263 -2.33 19.62 -0.69
CA ASP A 263 -2.82 19.31 -2.04
C ASP A 263 -2.72 20.57 -2.92
N PHE A 264 -2.21 20.40 -4.15
CA PHE A 264 -2.11 21.48 -5.13
C PHE A 264 -3.46 22.17 -5.44
N ARG A 265 -4.60 21.51 -5.20
CA ARG A 265 -5.96 22.04 -5.40
C ARG A 265 -6.70 22.34 -4.09
N SER A 266 -5.95 22.52 -2.99
CA SER A 266 -6.48 22.88 -1.67
C SER A 266 -6.90 24.35 -1.54
N ASP A 267 -6.77 25.18 -2.58
CA ASP A 267 -7.01 26.63 -2.54
C ASP A 267 -8.32 27.03 -1.87
N ARG A 268 -9.42 26.31 -2.17
CA ARG A 268 -10.75 26.55 -1.57
C ARG A 268 -10.80 26.36 -0.05
N LEU A 269 -9.96 25.47 0.52
CA LEU A 269 -9.86 25.27 1.96
C LEU A 269 -9.15 26.45 2.62
N TRP A 270 -8.03 26.88 2.06
CA TRP A 270 -7.27 28.03 2.55
C TRP A 270 -8.08 29.32 2.46
N GLU A 271 -8.77 29.57 1.34
CA GLU A 271 -9.68 30.70 1.20
C GLU A 271 -10.83 30.65 2.22
N ALA A 272 -11.44 29.48 2.43
CA ALA A 272 -12.50 29.32 3.43
C ALA A 272 -12.00 29.58 4.86
N TYR A 273 -10.74 29.22 5.18
CA TYR A 273 -10.13 29.48 6.49
C TYR A 273 -9.80 30.96 6.68
N ILE A 274 -9.14 31.58 5.70
CA ILE A 274 -8.82 33.01 5.68
C ILE A 274 -10.07 33.86 5.84
N ASN A 275 -11.12 33.58 5.07
CA ASN A 275 -12.40 34.28 5.15
C ASN A 275 -13.03 34.12 6.54
N TRP A 276 -12.96 32.93 7.14
CA TRP A 276 -13.53 32.69 8.47
C TRP A 276 -12.79 33.41 9.60
N GLU A 277 -11.45 33.41 9.62
CA GLU A 277 -10.66 34.20 10.59
C GLU A 277 -10.85 35.72 10.40
N THR A 278 -11.09 36.15 9.16
CA THR A 278 -11.46 37.53 8.83
C THR A 278 -12.86 37.88 9.37
N GLU A 279 -13.84 36.98 9.24
CA GLU A 279 -15.16 37.10 9.89
C GLU A 279 -15.05 37.18 11.43
N GLN A 280 -14.08 36.50 12.05
CA GLN A 280 -13.79 36.60 13.49
C GLN A 280 -13.00 37.86 13.89
N ASN A 281 -12.61 38.72 12.93
CA ASN A 281 -11.73 39.88 13.11
C ASN A 281 -10.34 39.56 13.71
N LYS A 282 -9.86 38.32 13.57
CA LYS A 282 -8.56 37.87 14.12
C LYS A 282 -7.45 38.03 13.08
N LEU A 283 -7.10 39.28 12.81
CA LEU A 283 -6.17 39.66 11.72
C LEU A 283 -4.79 38.99 11.84
N ALA A 284 -4.25 38.80 13.05
CA ALA A 284 -2.99 38.07 13.24
C ALA A 284 -3.07 36.59 12.82
N ASN A 285 -4.21 35.93 13.05
CA ASN A 285 -4.45 34.57 12.55
C ASN A 285 -4.49 34.55 11.02
N VAL A 286 -5.16 35.55 10.41
CA VAL A 286 -5.20 35.69 8.94
C VAL A 286 -3.79 35.78 8.36
N THR A 287 -2.89 36.58 8.95
CA THR A 287 -1.49 36.67 8.51
C THR A 287 -0.74 35.36 8.70
N ALA A 288 -0.90 34.68 9.84
CA ALA A 288 -0.28 33.38 10.10
C ALA A 288 -0.77 32.27 9.13
N VAL A 289 -2.03 32.33 8.69
CA VAL A 289 -2.56 31.45 7.65
C VAL A 289 -1.96 31.81 6.29
N TYR A 290 -1.81 33.10 5.96
CA TYR A 290 -1.11 33.55 4.74
C TYR A 290 0.34 33.08 4.68
N ASP A 291 1.12 33.27 5.75
CA ASP A 291 2.53 32.88 5.80
C ASP A 291 2.72 31.36 5.57
N ARG A 292 1.73 30.53 5.96
CA ARG A 292 1.71 29.09 5.66
C ARG A 292 1.39 28.80 4.19
N ILE A 293 0.30 29.34 3.64
CA ILE A 293 -0.12 29.03 2.25
C ILE A 293 0.85 29.61 1.22
N LEU A 294 1.50 30.74 1.48
CA LEU A 294 2.51 31.32 0.59
C LEU A 294 3.75 30.42 0.43
N CYS A 295 4.00 29.49 1.36
CA CYS A 295 5.06 28.49 1.27
C CYS A 295 4.63 27.17 0.59
N ILE A 296 3.35 27.01 0.23
CA ILE A 296 2.80 25.75 -0.30
C ILE A 296 2.48 25.90 -1.80
N PRO A 297 2.97 24.99 -2.66
CA PRO A 297 2.61 25.00 -4.08
C PRO A 297 1.14 24.66 -4.30
N THR A 298 0.35 25.64 -4.78
CA THR A 298 -1.07 25.44 -5.15
C THR A 298 -1.39 26.01 -6.53
N GLN A 299 -2.58 25.70 -7.04
CA GLN A 299 -3.04 26.14 -8.35
C GLN A 299 -3.24 27.66 -8.43
N LEU A 300 -3.69 28.30 -7.34
CA LEU A 300 -4.02 29.73 -7.27
C LEU A 300 -3.04 30.53 -6.38
N TYR A 301 -1.82 30.05 -6.19
CA TYR A 301 -0.75 30.69 -5.40
C TYR A 301 -0.61 32.22 -5.64
N SER A 302 -0.72 32.67 -6.89
CA SER A 302 -0.67 34.09 -7.27
C SER A 302 -1.88 34.90 -6.82
N GLN A 303 -3.06 34.28 -6.72
CA GLN A 303 -4.26 34.92 -6.18
C GLN A 303 -4.19 35.05 -4.65
N HIS A 304 -3.67 34.04 -3.95
CA HIS A 304 -3.44 34.11 -2.50
C HIS A 304 -2.49 35.25 -2.16
N PHE A 305 -1.41 35.40 -2.93
CA PHE A 305 -0.45 36.48 -2.73
C PHE A 305 -0.99 37.87 -3.09
N GLN A 306 -1.85 37.98 -4.10
CA GLN A 306 -2.57 39.23 -4.38
C GLN A 306 -3.52 39.62 -3.23
N LYS A 307 -4.29 38.65 -2.70
CA LYS A 307 -5.15 38.87 -1.52
C LYS A 307 -4.37 39.18 -0.25
N PHE A 308 -3.17 38.62 -0.08
CA PHE A 308 -2.25 38.99 1.00
C PHE A 308 -1.82 40.46 0.90
N LYS A 309 -1.47 40.94 -0.30
CA LYS A 309 -1.14 42.36 -0.53
C LYS A 309 -2.32 43.28 -0.19
N GLU A 310 -3.53 42.88 -0.56
CA GLU A 310 -4.76 43.59 -0.20
C GLU A 310 -4.97 43.62 1.33
N HIS A 311 -4.85 42.47 2.03
CA HIS A 311 -4.89 42.39 3.50
C HIS A 311 -3.88 43.31 4.19
N VAL A 312 -2.62 43.34 3.73
CA VAL A 312 -1.57 44.22 4.28
C VAL A 312 -1.88 45.71 4.03
N GLN A 313 -2.44 46.05 2.88
CA GLN A 313 -2.77 47.42 2.49
C GLN A 313 -4.05 47.97 3.13
N ASP A 314 -5.02 47.11 3.45
CA ASP A 314 -6.27 47.52 4.10
C ASP A 314 -6.16 47.59 5.63
N ASN A 315 -5.22 46.85 6.24
CA ASN A 315 -5.09 46.74 7.70
C ASN A 315 -3.86 47.48 8.28
N ASN A 316 -3.88 47.76 9.58
CA ASN A 316 -2.73 48.34 10.29
C ASN A 316 -1.78 47.22 10.78
N PRO A 317 -0.47 47.28 10.50
CA PRO A 317 0.51 46.28 10.91
C PRO A 317 0.45 45.87 12.39
N LYS A 318 0.09 46.79 13.29
CA LYS A 318 -0.03 46.56 14.73
C LYS A 318 -1.09 45.52 15.13
N TYR A 319 -2.06 45.22 14.27
CA TYR A 319 -3.13 44.24 14.55
C TYR A 319 -2.94 42.89 13.86
N PHE A 320 -2.00 42.80 12.91
CA PHE A 320 -1.83 41.61 12.07
C PHE A 320 -0.43 40.98 12.17
N LEU A 321 0.56 41.71 12.66
CA LEU A 321 1.89 41.18 13.02
C LEU A 321 1.89 40.73 14.49
N SER A 322 2.84 39.86 14.87
CA SER A 322 3.14 39.62 16.28
C SER A 322 3.81 40.85 16.91
N GLU A 323 3.75 41.00 18.23
CA GLU A 323 4.44 42.11 18.93
C GLU A 323 5.95 42.07 18.69
N GLU A 324 6.54 40.87 18.63
CA GLU A 324 7.95 40.63 18.35
C GLU A 324 8.34 41.07 16.93
N GLU A 325 7.60 40.64 15.90
CA GLU A 325 7.85 41.01 14.51
C GLU A 325 7.61 42.51 14.28
N PHE A 326 6.56 43.08 14.88
CA PHE A 326 6.27 44.50 14.80
C PHE A 326 7.41 45.36 15.39
N VAL A 327 7.91 45.00 16.57
CA VAL A 327 9.03 45.72 17.21
C VAL A 327 10.33 45.51 16.41
N GLN A 328 10.60 44.31 15.90
CA GLN A 328 11.77 44.04 15.07
C GLN A 328 11.76 44.90 13.80
N LEU A 329 10.66 44.90 13.04
CA LEU A 329 10.53 45.71 11.82
C LEU A 329 10.66 47.22 12.10
N ARG A 330 10.16 47.69 13.24
CA ARG A 330 10.34 49.09 13.68
C ARG A 330 11.81 49.41 13.95
N VAL A 331 12.57 48.50 14.58
CA VAL A 331 14.02 48.66 14.81
C VAL A 331 14.82 48.58 13.51
N GLU A 332 14.46 47.69 12.58
CA GLU A 332 15.09 47.59 11.27
C GLU A 332 14.89 48.87 10.44
N LEU A 333 13.66 49.38 10.40
CA LEU A 333 13.34 50.66 9.75
C LEU A 333 14.02 51.85 10.45
N ALA A 334 14.16 51.82 11.78
CA ALA A 334 14.90 52.84 12.53
C ALA A 334 16.38 52.87 12.11
N ASN A 335 17.00 51.70 11.99
CA ASN A 335 18.42 51.56 11.63
C ASN A 335 18.67 51.89 10.15
N ALA A 336 17.78 51.45 9.23
CA ALA A 336 17.88 51.75 7.81
C ALA A 336 17.72 53.25 7.48
N ASN A 337 17.06 54.02 8.35
CA ASN A 337 16.91 55.46 8.23
C ASN A 337 18.01 56.28 8.94
N ARG A 338 19.01 55.65 9.57
CA ARG A 338 20.18 56.36 10.11
C ARG A 338 21.10 56.78 8.96
N PRO A 339 21.46 58.06 8.80
CA PRO A 339 22.48 58.48 7.83
C PRO A 339 23.84 57.92 8.20
N ASP A 340 24.61 57.44 7.21
CA ASP A 340 26.01 57.05 7.40
C ASP A 340 26.84 58.25 7.92
N GLY A 341 27.27 58.18 9.18
CA GLY A 341 28.28 59.06 9.77
C GLY A 341 27.81 60.16 10.73
N ASP A 342 26.58 60.12 11.25
CA ASP A 342 26.12 61.06 12.30
C ASP A 342 25.92 60.35 13.66
N ASP A 343 26.87 60.51 14.58
CA ASP A 343 26.84 60.03 15.99
C ASP A 343 25.91 60.90 16.88
N ALA A 344 24.98 61.63 16.28
CA ALA A 344 23.92 62.32 17.00
C ALA A 344 22.86 61.33 17.48
N PRO A 345 22.26 61.51 18.68
CA PRO A 345 21.07 60.76 19.07
C PRO A 345 19.89 61.23 18.21
N GLY A 346 19.72 60.59 17.06
CA GLY A 346 18.51 60.73 16.24
C GLY A 346 17.29 60.42 17.10
N GLU A 347 16.18 61.14 16.87
CA GLU A 347 14.95 61.02 17.65
C GLU A 347 14.61 59.54 17.88
N GLU A 348 14.75 59.07 19.12
CA GLU A 348 14.57 57.65 19.45
C GLU A 348 13.11 57.27 19.17
N LEU A 349 12.91 56.56 18.05
CA LEU A 349 11.68 55.83 17.78
C LEU A 349 11.45 54.91 18.99
N PRO A 350 10.37 55.09 19.77
CA PRO A 350 10.20 54.41 21.04
C PRO A 350 10.27 52.89 20.83
N PRO A 351 11.22 52.19 21.50
CA PRO A 351 11.41 50.75 21.33
C PRO A 351 10.27 50.00 22.04
N GLY A 352 9.18 49.79 21.31
CA GLY A 352 7.98 49.15 21.82
C GLY A 352 6.76 49.38 20.92
N VAL A 353 5.57 49.16 21.46
CA VAL A 353 4.28 49.26 20.76
C VAL A 353 3.66 50.67 20.79
N GLU A 354 4.38 51.67 21.30
CA GLU A 354 3.88 53.05 21.42
C GLU A 354 3.72 53.72 20.05
N ASP A 355 2.68 54.53 19.89
CA ASP A 355 2.40 55.22 18.62
C ASP A 355 3.21 56.53 18.56
N LEU A 356 3.92 56.79 17.45
CA LEU A 356 4.75 58.01 17.33
C LEU A 356 3.91 59.29 17.59
N PRO A 357 4.44 60.33 18.27
CA PRO A 357 3.65 61.51 18.62
C PRO A 357 3.07 62.27 17.41
N ASP A 358 3.82 62.31 16.31
CA ASP A 358 3.46 63.00 15.07
C ASP A 358 2.57 62.13 14.15
N PRO A 359 1.32 62.56 13.85
CA PRO A 359 0.44 61.84 12.94
C PRO A 359 1.03 61.60 11.54
N ALA A 360 1.85 62.50 11.02
CA ALA A 360 2.45 62.35 9.70
C ALA A 360 3.53 61.25 9.71
N LYS A 361 4.42 61.26 10.72
CA LYS A 361 5.43 60.21 10.91
C LYS A 361 4.79 58.83 11.11
N ARG A 362 3.66 58.73 11.83
CA ARG A 362 2.90 57.48 11.97
C ARG A 362 2.42 56.92 10.64
N VAL A 363 1.88 57.75 9.75
CA VAL A 363 1.41 57.28 8.43
C VAL A 363 2.57 56.79 7.58
N THR A 364 3.71 57.50 7.58
CA THR A 364 4.91 57.04 6.84
C THR A 364 5.53 55.78 7.44
N GLU A 365 5.52 55.61 8.77
CA GLU A 365 5.96 54.38 9.43
C GLU A 365 5.09 53.19 9.02
N ILE A 366 3.76 53.33 9.12
CA ILE A 366 2.80 52.29 8.75
C ILE A 366 3.00 51.85 7.29
N GLU A 367 3.18 52.79 6.36
CA GLU A 367 3.37 52.46 4.95
C GLU A 367 4.74 51.81 4.67
N ASN A 368 5.81 52.27 5.34
CA ASN A 368 7.12 51.63 5.28
C ASN A 368 7.08 50.18 5.83
N MET A 369 6.35 49.94 6.93
CA MET A 369 6.16 48.60 7.48
C MET A 369 5.37 47.70 6.52
N ARG A 370 4.28 48.20 5.91
CA ARG A 370 3.51 47.47 4.89
C ARG A 370 4.36 47.11 3.67
N HIS A 371 5.18 48.03 3.20
CA HIS A 371 6.13 47.75 2.12
C HIS A 371 7.12 46.66 2.53
N LYS A 372 7.72 46.75 3.73
CA LYS A 372 8.72 45.78 4.20
C LYS A 372 8.13 44.38 4.39
N VAL A 373 6.94 44.26 4.99
CA VAL A 373 6.20 42.98 5.09
C VAL A 373 5.93 42.39 3.72
N THR A 374 5.47 43.21 2.77
CA THR A 374 5.19 42.78 1.39
C THR A 374 6.45 42.31 0.67
N GLU A 375 7.57 43.02 0.82
CA GLU A 375 8.88 42.66 0.25
C GLU A 375 9.39 41.32 0.80
N THR A 376 9.36 41.13 2.12
CA THR A 376 9.80 39.86 2.74
C THR A 376 8.98 38.66 2.25
N ARG A 377 7.65 38.80 2.16
CA ARG A 377 6.78 37.71 1.64
C ARG A 377 6.85 37.57 0.11
N GLN A 378 7.32 38.57 -0.64
CA GLN A 378 7.57 38.48 -2.08
C GLN A 378 8.69 37.49 -2.40
N GLU A 379 9.74 37.40 -1.57
CA GLU A 379 10.81 36.41 -1.76
C GLU A 379 10.31 34.97 -1.58
N ILE A 380 9.51 34.73 -0.54
CA ILE A 380 8.83 33.45 -0.27
C ILE A 380 7.91 33.07 -1.45
N PHE A 381 7.10 34.03 -1.91
CA PHE A 381 6.24 33.84 -3.09
C PHE A 381 7.05 33.48 -4.34
N ASN A 382 8.15 34.18 -4.62
CA ASN A 382 9.01 33.89 -5.78
C ASN A 382 9.57 32.47 -5.72
N HIS A 383 10.01 32.01 -4.54
CA HIS A 383 10.47 30.63 -4.35
C HIS A 383 9.35 29.61 -4.61
N ASN A 384 8.16 29.84 -4.04
CA ASN A 384 7.00 28.97 -4.25
C ASN A 384 6.56 28.94 -5.73
N GLU A 385 6.58 30.07 -6.44
CA GLU A 385 6.33 30.15 -7.89
C GLU A 385 7.25 29.23 -8.69
N HIS A 386 8.53 29.13 -8.32
CA HIS A 386 9.48 28.21 -8.96
C HIS A 386 9.12 26.74 -8.66
N GLU A 387 8.72 26.42 -7.42
CA GLU A 387 8.28 25.07 -7.03
C GLU A 387 6.94 24.66 -7.67
N VAL A 388 6.02 25.60 -7.90
CA VAL A 388 4.79 25.43 -8.69
C VAL A 388 5.14 25.18 -10.15
N SER A 389 6.02 26.00 -10.75
CA SER A 389 6.41 25.91 -12.16
C SER A 389 6.97 24.53 -12.53
N LYS A 390 7.83 23.96 -11.67
CA LYS A 390 8.37 22.58 -11.80
C LYS A 390 7.28 21.51 -11.92
N ARG A 391 6.11 21.73 -11.33
CA ARG A 391 5.05 20.71 -11.11
C ARG A 391 3.79 20.96 -11.92
N TRP A 392 3.65 22.16 -12.48
CA TRP A 392 2.44 22.61 -13.19
C TRP A 392 1.99 21.61 -14.26
N ALA A 393 2.91 21.12 -15.10
CA ALA A 393 2.58 20.19 -16.18
C ALA A 393 1.98 18.87 -15.66
N PHE A 394 2.51 18.33 -14.56
CA PHE A 394 2.01 17.09 -13.95
C PHE A 394 0.64 17.30 -13.31
N GLU A 395 0.46 18.38 -12.55
CA GLU A 395 -0.82 18.72 -11.90
C GLU A 395 -1.90 19.09 -12.92
N GLU A 396 -1.55 19.71 -14.04
CA GLU A 396 -2.45 19.94 -15.18
C GLU A 396 -2.81 18.61 -15.88
N GLY A 397 -1.87 17.66 -15.97
CA GLY A 397 -2.09 16.32 -16.52
C GLY A 397 -3.13 15.50 -15.76
N ILE A 398 -3.30 15.73 -14.45
CA ILE A 398 -4.30 15.04 -13.62
C ILE A 398 -5.72 15.56 -13.94
N LYS A 399 -6.43 14.89 -14.86
CA LYS A 399 -7.81 15.25 -15.22
C LYS A 399 -8.85 14.74 -14.22
N ARG A 400 -8.58 13.64 -13.50
CA ARG A 400 -9.46 13.11 -12.44
C ARG A 400 -8.70 12.88 -11.12
N PRO A 401 -8.73 13.84 -10.18
CA PRO A 401 -8.01 13.72 -8.89
C PRO A 401 -8.77 12.90 -7.84
N TYR A 402 -10.02 12.53 -8.09
CA TYR A 402 -10.89 11.78 -7.18
C TYR A 402 -11.08 10.33 -7.63
N PHE A 403 -11.42 9.46 -6.68
CA PHE A 403 -11.71 8.05 -6.96
C PHE A 403 -12.96 7.87 -7.84
N HIS A 404 -12.87 6.99 -8.85
CA HIS A 404 -14.02 6.47 -9.58
C HIS A 404 -13.65 5.11 -10.20
N VAL A 405 -14.55 4.12 -10.08
CA VAL A 405 -14.40 2.77 -10.66
C VAL A 405 -14.17 2.69 -12.17
N LYS A 406 -14.44 3.75 -12.95
CA LYS A 406 -14.10 3.78 -14.38
C LYS A 406 -12.59 3.85 -14.53
N ALA A 407 -12.02 2.97 -15.35
CA ALA A 407 -10.60 2.97 -15.65
C ALA A 407 -10.10 4.36 -16.11
N LEU A 408 -8.96 4.79 -15.58
CA LEU A 408 -8.17 5.90 -16.08
C LEU A 408 -7.55 5.54 -17.44
N GLU A 409 -7.34 6.58 -18.25
CA GLU A 409 -6.59 6.47 -19.49
C GLU A 409 -5.10 6.22 -19.23
N LYS A 410 -4.44 5.49 -20.14
CA LYS A 410 -3.00 5.20 -20.03
C LYS A 410 -2.14 6.47 -19.92
N THR A 411 -2.55 7.56 -20.56
CA THR A 411 -1.94 8.90 -20.46
C THR A 411 -1.93 9.43 -19.02
N GLN A 412 -3.05 9.32 -18.30
CA GLN A 412 -3.14 9.75 -16.90
C GLN A 412 -2.35 8.82 -15.97
N LEU A 413 -2.33 7.51 -16.24
CA LEU A 413 -1.49 6.56 -15.50
C LEU A 413 0.01 6.84 -15.69
N ASN A 414 0.44 7.16 -16.92
CA ASN A 414 1.81 7.58 -17.21
C ASN A 414 2.17 8.86 -16.45
N ASN A 415 1.31 9.89 -16.51
CA ASN A 415 1.51 11.16 -15.78
C ASN A 415 1.68 10.94 -14.27
N TRP A 416 0.87 10.05 -13.66
CA TRP A 416 1.04 9.69 -12.25
C TRP A 416 2.38 8.97 -11.97
N ARG A 417 2.84 8.07 -12.85
CA ARG A 417 4.15 7.42 -12.67
C ARG A 417 5.27 8.46 -12.74
N GLU A 418 5.29 9.26 -13.81
CA GLU A 418 6.31 10.29 -14.08
C GLU A 418 6.36 11.35 -12.97
N TYR A 419 5.21 11.78 -12.44
CA TYR A 419 5.16 12.74 -11.32
C TYR A 419 5.66 12.12 -10.00
N LEU A 420 5.30 10.86 -9.73
CA LEU A 420 5.84 10.13 -8.56
C LEU A 420 7.35 9.92 -8.68
N ASP A 421 7.87 9.58 -9.86
CA ASP A 421 9.31 9.48 -10.11
C ASP A 421 10.01 10.84 -9.90
N PHE A 422 9.42 11.94 -10.39
CA PHE A 422 9.93 13.29 -10.16
C PHE A 422 10.04 13.67 -8.67
N GLU A 423 9.00 13.46 -7.86
CA GLU A 423 9.07 13.76 -6.42
C GLU A 423 9.96 12.76 -5.65
N LEU A 424 10.07 11.49 -6.10
CA LEU A 424 10.99 10.52 -5.52
C LEU A 424 12.47 10.94 -5.69
N GLU A 425 12.79 11.63 -6.78
CA GLU A 425 14.15 12.14 -7.07
C GLU A 425 14.43 13.53 -6.49
N ASN A 426 13.40 14.38 -6.33
CA ASN A 426 13.58 15.83 -6.06
C ASN A 426 12.77 16.39 -4.87
N GLY A 427 11.84 15.61 -4.31
CA GLY A 427 10.91 16.03 -3.27
C GLY A 427 11.36 15.64 -1.86
N THR A 428 10.75 16.25 -0.83
CA THR A 428 10.96 15.80 0.57
C THR A 428 10.15 14.52 0.84
N PRO A 429 10.56 13.68 1.82
CA PRO A 429 9.82 12.46 2.17
C PRO A 429 8.34 12.71 2.47
N GLU A 430 8.01 13.79 3.19
CA GLU A 430 6.63 14.16 3.49
C GLU A 430 5.83 14.48 2.21
N ARG A 431 6.48 15.13 1.24
CA ARG A 431 5.86 15.48 -0.04
C ARG A 431 5.62 14.24 -0.92
N VAL A 432 6.57 13.29 -0.92
CA VAL A 432 6.44 12.00 -1.60
C VAL A 432 5.28 11.19 -1.01
N VAL A 433 5.19 11.08 0.32
CA VAL A 433 4.07 10.42 1.03
C VAL A 433 2.73 11.05 0.66
N VAL A 434 2.61 12.38 0.72
CA VAL A 434 1.38 13.09 0.32
C VAL A 434 1.02 12.82 -1.14
N LEU A 435 1.99 12.83 -2.07
CA LEU A 435 1.70 12.55 -3.48
C LEU A 435 1.27 11.08 -3.69
N PHE A 436 1.85 10.12 -2.97
CA PHE A 436 1.40 8.73 -3.02
C PHE A 436 -0.04 8.57 -2.52
N GLU A 437 -0.42 9.12 -1.37
CA GLU A 437 -1.81 9.03 -0.88
C GLU A 437 -2.80 9.70 -1.86
N ARG A 438 -2.45 10.87 -2.45
CA ARG A 438 -3.24 11.51 -3.52
C ARG A 438 -3.38 10.60 -4.75
N CYS A 439 -2.28 10.00 -5.19
CA CYS A 439 -2.28 9.07 -6.32
C CYS A 439 -3.16 7.85 -6.03
N LEU A 440 -3.08 7.28 -4.83
CA LEU A 440 -3.87 6.11 -4.45
C LEU A 440 -5.36 6.39 -4.34
N ILE A 441 -5.78 7.64 -4.08
CA ILE A 441 -7.20 8.02 -4.19
C ILE A 441 -7.69 7.90 -5.65
N ALA A 442 -6.99 8.53 -6.60
CA ALA A 442 -7.39 8.47 -8.02
C ALA A 442 -7.20 7.07 -8.63
N CYS A 443 -6.18 6.34 -8.18
CA CYS A 443 -5.66 5.10 -8.77
C CYS A 443 -5.86 3.85 -7.86
N ALA A 444 -6.82 3.85 -6.94
CA ALA A 444 -6.98 2.78 -5.95
C ALA A 444 -7.09 1.35 -6.53
N LEU A 445 -7.59 1.19 -7.76
CA LEU A 445 -7.76 -0.11 -8.44
C LEU A 445 -6.53 -0.58 -9.25
N TYR A 446 -5.39 0.10 -9.11
CA TYR A 446 -4.17 -0.15 -9.87
C TYR A 446 -3.03 -0.61 -8.95
N GLU A 447 -2.83 -1.94 -8.87
CA GLU A 447 -1.84 -2.56 -7.98
C GLU A 447 -0.41 -2.03 -8.13
N GLU A 448 -0.03 -1.51 -9.31
CA GLU A 448 1.29 -0.94 -9.57
C GLU A 448 1.67 0.22 -8.62
N PHE A 449 0.71 1.11 -8.27
CA PHE A 449 1.00 2.26 -7.40
C PHE A 449 1.10 1.85 -5.93
N TRP A 450 0.24 0.94 -5.47
CA TRP A 450 0.31 0.38 -4.11
C TRP A 450 1.65 -0.35 -3.89
N ILE A 451 2.07 -1.17 -4.86
CA ILE A 451 3.36 -1.87 -4.81
C ILE A 451 4.54 -0.89 -4.85
N LYS A 452 4.46 0.18 -5.66
CA LYS A 452 5.51 1.22 -5.71
C LYS A 452 5.62 1.98 -4.39
N TYR A 453 4.48 2.28 -3.74
CA TYR A 453 4.46 2.98 -2.45
C TYR A 453 4.95 2.09 -1.31
N ALA A 454 4.51 0.82 -1.25
CA ALA A 454 5.01 -0.15 -0.29
C ALA A 454 6.54 -0.26 -0.37
N LYS A 455 7.11 -0.38 -1.58
CA LYS A 455 8.57 -0.38 -1.79
C LYS A 455 9.26 0.89 -1.33
N TYR A 456 8.66 2.06 -1.56
CA TYR A 456 9.21 3.33 -1.07
C TYR A 456 9.30 3.31 0.47
N LEU A 457 8.29 2.76 1.15
CA LEU A 457 8.21 2.71 2.61
C LEU A 457 9.07 1.61 3.27
N GLU A 458 9.59 0.63 2.51
CA GLU A 458 10.43 -0.47 3.04
C GLU A 458 11.66 0.03 3.81
N SER A 459 12.22 1.19 3.44
CA SER A 459 13.35 1.82 4.14
C SER A 459 12.95 2.76 5.28
N TYR A 460 11.66 3.02 5.50
CA TYR A 460 11.16 4.00 6.48
C TYR A 460 10.37 3.36 7.62
N SER A 461 9.44 2.44 7.33
CA SER A 461 8.59 1.83 8.37
C SER A 461 7.95 0.51 7.92
N VAL A 462 8.30 -0.57 8.62
CA VAL A 462 7.69 -1.90 8.45
C VAL A 462 6.18 -1.86 8.66
N GLU A 463 5.69 -1.13 9.68
CA GLU A 463 4.24 -1.03 9.93
C GLU A 463 3.54 -0.18 8.85
N GLY A 464 4.22 0.81 8.28
CA GLY A 464 3.73 1.54 7.11
C GLY A 464 3.51 0.62 5.91
N VAL A 465 4.52 -0.20 5.57
CA VAL A 465 4.41 -1.21 4.49
C VAL A 465 3.25 -2.17 4.74
N ARG A 466 3.11 -2.67 5.97
CA ARG A 466 1.99 -3.52 6.40
C ARG A 466 0.64 -2.83 6.21
N HIS A 467 0.52 -1.57 6.64
CA HIS A 467 -0.70 -0.78 6.50
C HIS A 467 -1.09 -0.61 5.02
N ILE A 468 -0.14 -0.27 4.15
CA ILE A 468 -0.38 -0.10 2.71
C ILE A 468 -0.79 -1.41 2.04
N TYR A 469 -0.13 -2.53 2.33
CA TYR A 469 -0.55 -3.83 1.80
C TYR A 469 -1.94 -4.23 2.30
N LYS A 470 -2.21 -4.10 3.61
CA LYS A 470 -3.52 -4.41 4.19
C LYS A 470 -4.62 -3.57 3.53
N LYS A 471 -4.43 -2.26 3.41
CA LYS A 471 -5.36 -1.32 2.74
C LYS A 471 -5.60 -1.68 1.28
N ALA A 472 -4.55 -2.04 0.53
CA ALA A 472 -4.67 -2.52 -0.84
C ALA A 472 -5.46 -3.83 -0.95
N CYS A 473 -5.13 -4.81 -0.11
CA CYS A 473 -5.62 -6.18 -0.20
C CYS A 473 -7.01 -6.39 0.41
N THR A 474 -7.35 -5.74 1.53
CA THR A 474 -8.62 -6.01 2.24
C THR A 474 -9.76 -5.08 1.84
N ILE A 475 -9.45 -3.91 1.26
CA ILE A 475 -10.45 -2.89 0.88
C ILE A 475 -10.57 -2.81 -0.65
N HIS A 476 -9.50 -2.38 -1.32
CA HIS A 476 -9.60 -1.94 -2.71
C HIS A 476 -9.47 -3.05 -3.76
N MET A 477 -8.72 -4.12 -3.46
CA MET A 477 -8.34 -5.15 -4.44
C MET A 477 -8.30 -6.58 -3.83
N PRO A 478 -9.38 -7.08 -3.22
CA PRO A 478 -9.42 -8.42 -2.62
C PRO A 478 -9.14 -9.57 -3.60
N LYS A 479 -9.52 -9.41 -4.87
CA LYS A 479 -9.34 -10.46 -5.92
C LYS A 479 -8.08 -10.27 -6.79
N LYS A 480 -7.10 -9.45 -6.37
CA LYS A 480 -5.84 -9.23 -7.12
C LYS A 480 -4.68 -10.05 -6.55
N PRO A 481 -4.32 -11.20 -7.15
CA PRO A 481 -3.37 -12.11 -6.54
C PRO A 481 -1.96 -11.51 -6.39
N THR A 482 -1.51 -10.64 -7.31
CA THR A 482 -0.14 -10.11 -7.31
C THR A 482 0.20 -9.39 -6.00
N VAL A 483 -0.67 -8.46 -5.57
CA VAL A 483 -0.42 -7.65 -4.35
C VAL A 483 -0.53 -8.49 -3.07
N HIS A 484 -1.45 -9.46 -3.01
CA HIS A 484 -1.56 -10.40 -1.87
C HIS A 484 -0.33 -11.31 -1.74
N LEU A 485 0.23 -11.78 -2.85
CA LEU A 485 1.46 -12.60 -2.83
C LEU A 485 2.70 -11.81 -2.39
N LEU A 486 2.73 -10.50 -2.68
CA LEU A 486 3.78 -9.59 -2.21
C LEU A 486 3.60 -9.30 -0.72
N TRP A 487 2.37 -9.05 -0.25
CA TRP A 487 2.07 -8.89 1.17
C TRP A 487 2.46 -10.12 1.99
N ALA A 488 2.06 -11.33 1.56
CA ALA A 488 2.44 -12.56 2.24
C ALA A 488 3.95 -12.82 2.24
N ALA A 489 4.67 -12.43 1.17
CA ALA A 489 6.13 -12.52 1.12
C ALA A 489 6.79 -11.51 2.06
N PHE A 490 6.23 -10.30 2.18
CA PHE A 490 6.66 -9.30 3.14
C PHE A 490 6.45 -9.78 4.59
N GLU A 491 5.28 -10.30 4.96
CA GLU A 491 5.04 -10.83 6.31
C GLU A 491 5.96 -12.03 6.62
N GLU A 492 6.20 -12.91 5.65
CA GLU A 492 7.19 -14.00 5.78
C GLU A 492 8.60 -13.44 6.05
N GLN A 493 9.02 -12.38 5.36
CA GLN A 493 10.31 -11.70 5.58
C GLN A 493 10.40 -11.02 6.94
N GLN A 494 9.29 -10.51 7.49
CA GLN A 494 9.22 -9.96 8.85
C GLN A 494 9.07 -11.04 9.95
N GLY A 495 8.97 -12.33 9.58
CA GLY A 495 8.80 -13.44 10.52
C GLY A 495 7.35 -13.74 10.94
N ASN A 496 6.36 -13.01 10.42
CA ASN A 496 4.94 -13.19 10.69
C ASN A 496 4.33 -14.33 9.86
N ILE A 497 4.79 -15.56 10.10
CA ILE A 497 4.50 -16.70 9.23
C ILE A 497 3.01 -17.06 9.22
N ASP A 498 2.32 -16.99 10.36
CA ASP A 498 0.89 -17.29 10.44
C ASP A 498 0.00 -16.26 9.73
N GLU A 499 0.45 -15.00 9.68
CA GLU A 499 -0.22 -13.97 8.88
C GLU A 499 0.00 -14.22 7.38
N ALA A 500 1.22 -14.59 6.97
CA ALA A 500 1.48 -15.03 5.59
C ALA A 500 0.63 -16.25 5.20
N ARG A 501 0.41 -17.21 6.11
CA ARG A 501 -0.54 -18.34 5.90
C ARG A 501 -1.97 -17.85 5.70
N ARG A 502 -2.45 -16.95 6.56
CA ARG A 502 -3.80 -16.36 6.51
C ARG A 502 -4.05 -15.67 5.16
N ILE A 503 -3.17 -14.76 4.78
CA ILE A 503 -3.26 -14.01 3.51
C ILE A 503 -3.32 -14.95 2.30
N LEU A 504 -2.42 -15.95 2.26
CA LEU A 504 -2.38 -16.89 1.13
C LEU A 504 -3.60 -17.83 1.07
N LYS A 505 -4.22 -18.12 2.22
CA LYS A 505 -5.47 -18.88 2.27
C LYS A 505 -6.65 -18.02 1.78
N GLU A 506 -6.78 -16.79 2.28
CA GLU A 506 -7.84 -15.85 1.90
C GLU A 506 -7.84 -15.54 0.40
N VAL A 507 -6.67 -15.30 -0.21
CA VAL A 507 -6.57 -15.06 -1.65
C VAL A 507 -6.83 -16.33 -2.50
N GLU A 508 -6.61 -17.53 -1.97
CA GLU A 508 -7.00 -18.78 -2.64
C GLU A 508 -8.51 -18.99 -2.60
N GLU A 509 -9.15 -18.71 -1.46
CA GLU A 509 -10.61 -18.79 -1.31
C GLU A 509 -11.32 -17.72 -2.17
N GLY A 510 -10.75 -16.51 -2.26
CA GLY A 510 -11.26 -15.43 -3.11
C GLY A 510 -10.98 -15.58 -4.62
N VAL A 511 -9.92 -16.30 -5.00
CA VAL A 511 -9.51 -16.52 -6.41
C VAL A 511 -9.14 -18.00 -6.65
N PRO A 512 -10.13 -18.92 -6.62
CA PRO A 512 -9.88 -20.36 -6.67
C PRO A 512 -9.31 -20.84 -8.02
N GLY A 513 -8.49 -21.87 -7.96
CA GLY A 513 -7.87 -22.49 -9.14
C GLY A 513 -6.68 -21.71 -9.72
N LEU A 514 -6.08 -20.80 -8.96
CA LEU A 514 -4.89 -20.07 -9.39
C LEU A 514 -3.61 -20.73 -8.86
N ALA A 515 -2.95 -21.54 -9.70
CA ALA A 515 -1.84 -22.41 -9.31
C ALA A 515 -0.67 -21.70 -8.60
N MET A 516 -0.40 -20.42 -8.90
CA MET A 516 0.64 -19.64 -8.22
C MET A 516 0.39 -19.44 -6.72
N VAL A 517 -0.88 -19.35 -6.29
CA VAL A 517 -1.24 -19.18 -4.88
C VAL A 517 -1.00 -20.49 -4.13
N ARG A 518 -1.56 -21.60 -4.64
CA ARG A 518 -1.33 -22.94 -4.08
C ARG A 518 0.16 -23.27 -3.98
N LEU A 519 0.95 -22.98 -5.03
CA LEU A 519 2.40 -23.18 -5.01
C LEU A 519 3.15 -22.26 -4.03
N ARG A 520 2.64 -21.04 -3.76
CA ARG A 520 3.19 -20.17 -2.73
C ARG A 520 2.92 -20.73 -1.34
N ARG A 521 1.69 -21.17 -1.03
CA ARG A 521 1.33 -21.85 0.24
C ARG A 521 2.21 -23.07 0.49
N VAL A 522 2.28 -23.99 -0.47
CA VAL A 522 3.13 -25.20 -0.42
C VAL A 522 4.61 -24.84 -0.17
N SER A 523 5.09 -23.73 -0.75
CA SER A 523 6.47 -23.27 -0.58
C SER A 523 6.75 -22.58 0.75
N LEU A 524 5.76 -21.88 1.31
CA LEU A 524 5.81 -21.32 2.67
C LEU A 524 6.00 -22.47 3.68
N GLU A 525 5.07 -23.44 3.69
CA GLU A 525 5.15 -24.58 4.63
C GLU A 525 6.44 -25.38 4.47
N ARG A 526 6.90 -25.59 3.23
CA ARG A 526 8.18 -26.27 2.98
C ARG A 526 9.38 -25.52 3.56
N ARG A 527 9.44 -24.19 3.46
CA ARG A 527 10.56 -23.39 4.02
C ARG A 527 10.57 -23.41 5.54
N HIS A 528 9.40 -23.47 6.17
CA HIS A 528 9.25 -23.52 7.64
C HIS A 528 9.18 -24.96 8.21
N GLY A 529 9.54 -25.97 7.42
CA GLY A 529 9.67 -27.37 7.88
C GLY A 529 8.35 -28.16 7.98
N ASN A 530 7.20 -27.54 7.73
CA ASN A 530 5.86 -28.16 7.76
C ASN A 530 5.62 -29.04 6.52
N MET A 531 6.38 -30.12 6.41
CA MET A 531 6.41 -30.96 5.22
C MET A 531 5.09 -31.73 5.01
N ASP A 532 4.42 -32.12 6.09
CA ASP A 532 3.14 -32.83 6.04
C ASP A 532 2.02 -31.95 5.47
N GLU A 533 1.92 -30.69 5.92
CA GLU A 533 0.96 -29.71 5.38
C GLU A 533 1.31 -29.35 3.92
N SER A 534 2.60 -29.20 3.61
CA SER A 534 3.07 -28.96 2.23
C SER A 534 2.67 -30.11 1.29
N GLU A 535 2.67 -31.36 1.76
CA GLU A 535 2.16 -32.53 1.03
C GLU A 535 0.63 -32.57 0.98
N ALA A 536 -0.06 -32.29 2.09
CA ALA A 536 -1.53 -32.26 2.18
C ALA A 536 -2.13 -31.25 1.20
N LEU A 537 -1.57 -30.03 1.13
CA LEU A 537 -1.98 -28.98 0.20
C LEU A 537 -1.86 -29.40 -1.27
N LEU A 538 -0.86 -30.21 -1.63
CA LEU A 538 -0.71 -30.74 -2.98
C LEU A 538 -1.67 -31.92 -3.24
N ARG A 539 -1.89 -32.80 -2.26
CA ARG A 539 -2.86 -33.90 -2.38
C ARG A 539 -4.29 -33.39 -2.53
N ASP A 540 -4.67 -32.38 -1.77
CA ASP A 540 -5.93 -31.65 -1.94
C ASP A 540 -6.07 -31.07 -3.36
N ALA A 541 -5.03 -30.40 -3.85
CA ALA A 541 -5.02 -29.81 -5.20
C ALA A 541 -5.07 -30.86 -6.33
N ILE A 542 -4.54 -32.07 -6.12
CA ILE A 542 -4.69 -33.20 -7.05
C ILE A 542 -6.13 -33.72 -7.05
N ALA A 543 -6.74 -33.86 -5.87
CA ALA A 543 -8.11 -34.37 -5.71
C ALA A 543 -9.18 -33.39 -6.23
N ASN A 544 -8.99 -32.09 -6.00
CA ASN A 544 -9.94 -31.03 -6.31
C ASN A 544 -9.58 -30.23 -7.58
N GLY A 545 -8.71 -30.75 -8.44
CA GLY A 545 -8.34 -30.13 -9.72
C GLY A 545 -9.52 -30.06 -10.70
N ARG A 546 -9.66 -28.96 -11.45
CA ARG A 546 -10.81 -28.72 -12.34
C ARG A 546 -10.82 -29.59 -13.59
N ASN A 547 -9.65 -30.11 -13.98
CA ASN A 547 -9.45 -30.98 -15.12
C ASN A 547 -8.24 -31.89 -14.91
N SER A 548 -8.16 -32.97 -15.69
CA SER A 548 -7.08 -33.97 -15.57
C SER A 548 -5.68 -33.35 -15.65
N GLY A 549 -5.47 -32.39 -16.57
CA GLY A 549 -4.19 -31.70 -16.72
C GLY A 549 -3.76 -30.87 -15.51
N GLU A 550 -4.70 -30.32 -14.74
CA GLU A 550 -4.45 -29.59 -13.48
C GLU A 550 -4.11 -30.56 -12.34
N SER A 551 -4.84 -31.66 -12.19
CA SER A 551 -4.50 -32.73 -11.23
C SER A 551 -3.11 -33.32 -11.53
N SER A 552 -2.82 -33.61 -12.80
CA SER A 552 -1.51 -34.07 -13.28
C SER A 552 -0.41 -33.03 -13.06
N PHE A 553 -0.70 -31.74 -13.18
CA PHE A 553 0.24 -30.67 -12.83
C PHE A 553 0.65 -30.76 -11.36
N TYR A 554 -0.31 -30.83 -10.42
CA TYR A 554 -0.01 -30.92 -9.00
C TYR A 554 0.65 -32.26 -8.61
N ALA A 555 0.30 -33.37 -9.26
CA ALA A 555 0.94 -34.67 -9.07
C ALA A 555 2.44 -34.62 -9.38
N VAL A 556 2.84 -33.97 -10.49
CA VAL A 556 4.26 -33.75 -10.81
C VAL A 556 4.96 -32.87 -9.77
N LYS A 557 4.28 -31.83 -9.24
CA LYS A 557 4.86 -30.97 -8.19
C LYS A 557 5.08 -31.75 -6.89
N LEU A 558 4.12 -32.57 -6.49
CA LEU A 558 4.24 -33.45 -5.33
C LEU A 558 5.37 -34.47 -5.52
N ALA A 559 5.40 -35.17 -6.65
CA ALA A 559 6.43 -36.17 -6.91
C ALA A 559 7.85 -35.55 -6.96
N ARG A 560 8.02 -34.34 -7.52
CA ARG A 560 9.29 -33.59 -7.44
C ARG A 560 9.68 -33.21 -6.02
N GLN A 561 8.72 -32.80 -5.18
CA GLN A 561 8.98 -32.51 -3.76
C GLN A 561 9.41 -33.77 -3.00
N LEU A 562 8.70 -34.89 -3.19
CA LEU A 562 9.02 -36.19 -2.60
C LEU A 562 10.45 -36.64 -2.93
N VAL A 563 10.87 -36.57 -4.20
CA VAL A 563 12.25 -36.95 -4.60
C VAL A 563 13.28 -35.95 -4.11
N LYS A 564 13.14 -34.67 -4.48
CA LYS A 564 14.24 -33.71 -4.34
C LYS A 564 14.40 -33.20 -2.90
N VAL A 565 13.30 -33.09 -2.15
CA VAL A 565 13.27 -32.59 -0.77
C VAL A 565 13.24 -33.74 0.24
N GLN A 566 12.21 -34.60 0.20
CA GLN A 566 12.04 -35.70 1.16
C GLN A 566 12.93 -36.94 0.88
N LYS A 567 13.63 -36.99 -0.26
CA LYS A 567 14.45 -38.13 -0.72
C LYS A 567 13.68 -39.46 -0.87
N SER A 568 12.36 -39.42 -1.00
CA SER A 568 11.50 -40.61 -1.11
C SER A 568 11.12 -40.87 -2.58
N ILE A 569 11.95 -41.67 -3.27
CA ILE A 569 11.75 -42.02 -4.68
C ILE A 569 10.50 -42.91 -4.85
N ASP A 570 10.32 -43.92 -4.00
CA ASP A 570 9.20 -44.87 -4.15
C ASP A 570 7.84 -44.19 -4.03
N LYS A 571 7.64 -43.33 -3.01
CA LYS A 571 6.42 -42.52 -2.87
C LYS A 571 6.17 -41.65 -4.10
N ALA A 572 7.22 -41.06 -4.67
CA ALA A 572 7.09 -40.21 -5.85
C ALA A 572 6.67 -41.01 -7.10
N LYS A 573 7.25 -42.21 -7.29
CA LYS A 573 6.83 -43.14 -8.34
C LYS A 573 5.36 -43.55 -8.17
N THR A 574 4.93 -43.90 -6.96
CA THR A 574 3.52 -44.19 -6.66
C THR A 574 2.59 -43.04 -7.07
N VAL A 575 2.91 -41.80 -6.65
CA VAL A 575 2.12 -40.60 -7.01
C VAL A 575 2.04 -40.38 -8.53
N LEU A 576 3.14 -40.61 -9.26
CA LEU A 576 3.11 -40.49 -10.73
C LEU A 576 2.34 -41.61 -11.41
N LEU A 577 2.42 -42.86 -10.92
CA LEU A 577 1.64 -43.97 -11.46
C LEU A 577 0.13 -43.77 -11.23
N GLU A 578 -0.28 -43.37 -10.02
CA GLU A 578 -1.67 -42.99 -9.72
C GLU A 578 -2.19 -41.83 -10.59
N ALA A 579 -1.31 -40.93 -11.02
CA ALA A 579 -1.65 -39.86 -11.94
C ALA A 579 -1.74 -40.34 -13.39
N VAL A 580 -0.86 -41.25 -13.83
CA VAL A 580 -0.90 -41.87 -15.16
C VAL A 580 -2.18 -42.69 -15.36
N GLU A 581 -2.64 -43.41 -14.34
CA GLU A 581 -3.93 -44.13 -14.37
C GLU A 581 -5.15 -43.20 -14.55
N LYS A 582 -5.02 -41.91 -14.24
CA LYS A 582 -6.07 -40.89 -14.39
C LYS A 582 -5.89 -40.03 -15.64
N ASP A 583 -4.67 -39.93 -16.16
CA ASP A 583 -4.29 -39.07 -17.29
C ASP A 583 -3.24 -39.75 -18.19
N GLU A 584 -3.62 -40.86 -18.81
CA GLU A 584 -2.77 -41.59 -19.77
C GLU A 584 -2.33 -40.73 -20.97
N THR A 585 -2.98 -39.60 -21.22
CA THR A 585 -2.76 -38.76 -22.40
C THR A 585 -1.64 -37.74 -22.23
N ASN A 586 -1.07 -37.61 -21.03
CA ASN A 586 -0.21 -36.49 -20.68
C ASN A 586 1.28 -36.86 -20.67
N PRO A 587 2.07 -36.44 -21.69
CA PRO A 587 3.48 -36.82 -21.81
C PRO A 587 4.34 -36.34 -20.64
N LYS A 588 3.90 -35.32 -19.88
CA LYS A 588 4.68 -34.80 -18.75
C LYS A 588 4.74 -35.77 -17.59
N LEU A 589 3.72 -36.60 -17.37
CA LEU A 589 3.74 -37.61 -16.32
C LEU A 589 4.82 -38.66 -16.60
N TYR A 590 4.80 -39.23 -17.80
CA TYR A 590 5.81 -40.18 -18.27
C TYR A 590 7.23 -39.59 -18.27
N LEU A 591 7.42 -38.34 -18.73
CA LEU A 591 8.74 -37.69 -18.69
C LEU A 591 9.28 -37.55 -17.25
N ASN A 592 8.42 -37.22 -16.27
CA ASN A 592 8.86 -37.09 -14.88
C ASN A 592 9.11 -38.45 -14.22
N LEU A 593 8.38 -39.50 -14.61
CA LEU A 593 8.64 -40.88 -14.16
C LEU A 593 9.99 -41.37 -14.69
N LEU A 594 10.27 -41.09 -15.95
CA LEU A 594 11.53 -41.44 -16.62
C LEU A 594 12.73 -40.67 -16.04
N GLU A 595 12.58 -39.38 -15.71
CA GLU A 595 13.58 -38.60 -14.94
C GLU A 595 13.89 -39.25 -13.58
N MET A 596 12.92 -39.89 -12.93
CA MET A 596 13.14 -40.59 -11.65
C MET A 596 13.92 -41.89 -11.83
N GLU A 597 13.62 -42.68 -12.87
CA GLU A 597 14.39 -43.89 -13.17
C GLU A 597 15.84 -43.56 -13.55
N TYR A 598 16.05 -42.54 -14.39
CA TYR A 598 17.39 -42.02 -14.75
C TYR A 598 18.17 -41.41 -13.60
N SER A 599 17.50 -40.96 -12.52
CA SER A 599 18.21 -40.38 -11.36
C SER A 599 18.93 -41.41 -10.48
N SER A 600 18.77 -42.70 -10.79
CA SER A 600 19.42 -43.84 -10.14
C SER A 600 20.48 -44.45 -11.05
N ASP A 601 21.16 -45.52 -10.62
CA ASP A 601 22.11 -46.25 -11.48
C ASP A 601 21.39 -46.83 -12.71
N ILE A 602 21.77 -46.33 -13.89
CA ILE A 602 21.20 -46.68 -15.19
C ILE A 602 21.33 -48.18 -15.46
N GLN A 603 22.43 -48.83 -15.06
CA GLN A 603 22.64 -50.26 -15.31
C GLN A 603 21.76 -51.14 -14.41
N GLN A 604 21.41 -50.66 -13.21
CA GLN A 604 20.52 -51.38 -12.30
C GLN A 604 19.04 -51.16 -12.66
N ASN A 605 18.70 -50.00 -13.22
CA ASN A 605 17.34 -49.62 -13.58
C ASN A 605 17.02 -49.76 -15.08
N GLU A 606 17.90 -50.32 -15.93
CA GLU A 606 17.67 -50.49 -17.37
C GLU A 606 16.28 -51.09 -17.67
N ALA A 607 15.90 -52.16 -16.97
CA ALA A 607 14.59 -52.80 -17.10
C ALA A 607 13.41 -51.88 -16.69
N ASN A 608 13.59 -51.03 -15.67
CA ASN A 608 12.57 -50.07 -15.23
C ASN A 608 12.43 -48.90 -16.20
N ILE A 609 13.55 -48.42 -16.77
CA ILE A 609 13.59 -47.38 -17.81
C ILE A 609 12.87 -47.87 -19.07
N ILE A 610 13.19 -49.09 -19.54
CA ILE A 610 12.51 -49.73 -20.68
C ILE A 610 11.02 -49.90 -20.39
N ALA A 611 10.63 -50.39 -19.22
CA ALA A 611 9.22 -50.53 -18.84
C ALA A 611 8.47 -49.18 -18.74
N CYS A 612 9.17 -48.07 -18.44
CA CYS A 612 8.61 -46.73 -18.49
C CYS A 612 8.38 -46.26 -19.94
N PHE A 613 9.35 -46.50 -20.84
CA PHE A 613 9.17 -46.25 -22.27
C PHE A 613 8.03 -47.08 -22.86
N ASP A 614 7.99 -48.39 -22.60
CA ASP A 614 6.94 -49.28 -23.12
C ASP A 614 5.55 -48.85 -22.68
N ARG A 615 5.40 -48.44 -21.41
CA ARG A 615 4.14 -47.89 -20.89
C ARG A 615 3.74 -46.59 -21.61
N ALA A 616 4.70 -45.70 -21.89
CA ALA A 616 4.45 -44.48 -22.65
C ALA A 616 4.05 -44.77 -24.11
N LEU A 617 4.62 -45.80 -24.73
CA LEU A 617 4.30 -46.22 -26.11
C LEU A 617 2.96 -46.94 -26.23
N SER A 618 2.57 -47.70 -25.21
CA SER A 618 1.25 -48.36 -25.13
C SER A 618 0.10 -47.42 -24.78
N SER A 619 0.40 -46.18 -24.35
CA SER A 619 -0.59 -45.21 -23.88
C SER A 619 -1.52 -44.67 -24.99
N SER A 620 -2.59 -44.01 -24.56
CA SER A 620 -3.52 -43.25 -25.41
C SER A 620 -3.00 -41.86 -25.84
N MET A 621 -1.72 -41.55 -25.62
CA MET A 621 -1.08 -40.30 -26.06
C MET A 621 -1.11 -40.07 -27.58
N SER A 622 -0.97 -38.79 -27.99
CA SER A 622 -0.85 -38.40 -29.40
C SER A 622 0.28 -39.16 -30.10
N LEU A 623 0.06 -39.48 -31.38
CA LEU A 623 1.03 -40.26 -32.16
C LEU A 623 2.39 -39.55 -32.24
N GLU A 624 2.41 -38.22 -32.32
CA GLU A 624 3.63 -37.40 -32.25
C GLU A 624 4.37 -37.60 -30.93
N SER A 625 3.69 -37.50 -29.78
CA SER A 625 4.32 -37.74 -28.48
C SER A 625 4.87 -39.16 -28.36
N ARG A 626 4.12 -40.17 -28.82
CA ARG A 626 4.57 -41.57 -28.83
C ARG A 626 5.78 -41.79 -29.75
N ILE A 627 5.85 -41.13 -30.91
CA ILE A 627 7.06 -41.12 -31.75
C ILE A 627 8.25 -40.52 -30.99
N THR A 628 8.09 -39.39 -30.28
CA THR A 628 9.19 -38.80 -29.50
C THR A 628 9.66 -39.72 -28.36
N PHE A 629 8.75 -40.46 -27.70
CA PHE A 629 9.13 -41.47 -26.71
C PHE A 629 9.84 -42.67 -27.36
N ALA A 630 9.44 -43.10 -28.56
CA ALA A 630 10.08 -44.19 -29.28
C ALA A 630 11.50 -43.80 -29.74
N GLN A 631 11.68 -42.57 -30.22
CA GLN A 631 12.99 -42.01 -30.53
C GLN A 631 13.90 -42.01 -29.30
N ARG A 632 13.42 -41.48 -28.16
CA ARG A 632 14.20 -41.47 -26.90
C ARG A 632 14.51 -42.87 -26.36
N LYS A 633 13.64 -43.86 -26.60
CA LYS A 633 13.90 -45.28 -26.28
C LYS A 633 15.06 -45.84 -27.10
N VAL A 634 15.12 -45.49 -28.40
CA VAL A 634 16.23 -45.86 -29.29
C VAL A 634 17.52 -45.18 -28.85
N GLU A 635 17.50 -43.86 -28.61
CA GLU A 635 18.66 -43.10 -28.11
C GLU A 635 19.22 -43.70 -26.81
N PHE A 636 18.35 -44.01 -25.84
CA PHE A 636 18.74 -44.69 -24.60
C PHE A 636 19.43 -46.04 -24.82
N LEU A 637 18.87 -46.88 -25.69
CA LEU A 637 19.39 -48.23 -25.95
C LEU A 637 20.66 -48.22 -26.80
N GLU A 638 20.90 -47.19 -27.60
CA GLU A 638 22.16 -46.97 -28.33
C GLU A 638 23.29 -46.55 -27.37
N ASP A 639 23.01 -45.63 -26.43
CA ASP A 639 24.00 -45.11 -25.48
C ASP A 639 24.31 -46.09 -24.32
N PHE A 640 23.30 -46.82 -23.83
CA PHE A 640 23.39 -47.59 -22.56
C PHE A 640 22.90 -49.05 -22.64
N GLY A 641 22.32 -49.50 -23.75
CA GLY A 641 21.64 -50.79 -23.84
C GLY A 641 22.58 -52.00 -23.70
N SER A 642 22.16 -53.00 -22.92
CA SER A 642 22.93 -54.23 -22.70
C SER A 642 22.72 -55.31 -23.78
N ASP A 643 21.63 -55.26 -24.53
CA ASP A 643 21.30 -56.20 -25.61
C ASP A 643 20.91 -55.49 -26.93
N ILE A 644 21.73 -55.70 -27.96
CA ILE A 644 21.54 -55.20 -29.32
C ILE A 644 20.19 -55.62 -29.94
N ASN A 645 19.62 -56.77 -29.54
CA ASN A 645 18.33 -57.24 -30.05
C ASN A 645 17.18 -56.33 -29.56
N VAL A 646 17.30 -55.77 -28.35
CA VAL A 646 16.30 -54.84 -27.78
C VAL A 646 16.36 -53.48 -28.51
N LEU A 647 17.57 -53.00 -28.83
CA LEU A 647 17.77 -51.81 -29.67
C LEU A 647 17.16 -51.97 -31.07
N VAL A 648 17.41 -53.10 -31.74
CA VAL A 648 16.84 -53.39 -33.07
C VAL A 648 15.31 -53.42 -33.00
N ALA A 649 14.72 -54.08 -31.99
CA ALA A 649 13.26 -54.10 -31.80
C ALA A 649 12.67 -52.70 -31.55
N ALA A 650 13.34 -51.87 -30.75
CA ALA A 650 12.92 -50.48 -30.51
C ALA A 650 13.01 -49.63 -31.80
N TYR A 651 14.02 -49.85 -32.64
CA TYR A 651 14.15 -49.17 -33.92
C TYR A 651 13.04 -49.58 -34.90
N GLU A 652 12.67 -50.87 -34.96
CA GLU A 652 11.54 -51.35 -35.75
C GLU A 652 10.20 -50.76 -35.28
N GLU A 653 9.99 -50.67 -33.96
CA GLU A 653 8.82 -50.05 -33.35
C GLU A 653 8.71 -48.55 -33.69
N HIS A 654 9.81 -47.80 -33.55
CA HIS A 654 9.88 -46.39 -33.95
C HIS A 654 9.58 -46.20 -35.45
N GLN A 655 10.21 -47.00 -36.32
CA GLN A 655 9.97 -46.96 -37.77
C GLN A 655 8.52 -47.30 -38.16
N LYS A 656 7.84 -48.15 -37.38
CA LYS A 656 6.41 -48.44 -37.58
C LYS A 656 5.53 -47.24 -37.24
N LEU A 657 5.77 -46.57 -36.11
CA LEU A 657 5.01 -45.38 -35.69
C LEU A 657 5.20 -44.20 -36.65
N VAL A 658 6.43 -43.97 -37.15
CA VAL A 658 6.70 -42.94 -38.17
C VAL A 658 5.93 -43.22 -39.46
N LYS A 659 5.93 -44.46 -39.96
CA LYS A 659 5.15 -44.86 -41.15
C LYS A 659 3.64 -44.70 -40.95
N GLU A 660 3.14 -44.97 -39.74
CA GLU A 660 1.74 -44.74 -39.40
C GLU A 660 1.38 -43.25 -39.48
N SER A 661 2.21 -42.38 -38.90
CA SER A 661 2.08 -40.91 -38.97
C SER A 661 2.08 -40.39 -40.41
N ASP A 662 3.05 -40.81 -41.23
CA ASP A 662 3.12 -40.44 -42.64
C ASP A 662 1.91 -40.92 -43.45
N SER A 663 1.38 -42.12 -43.12
CA SER A 663 0.18 -42.65 -43.78
C SER A 663 -1.09 -41.86 -43.43
N LEU A 664 -1.16 -41.31 -42.21
CA LEU A 664 -2.27 -40.46 -41.77
C LEU A 664 -2.19 -39.08 -42.42
N LYS A 665 -1.00 -38.48 -42.48
CA LYS A 665 -0.76 -37.19 -43.18
C LYS A 665 -1.17 -37.26 -44.66
N ARG A 666 -0.75 -38.31 -45.38
CA ARG A 666 -1.13 -38.51 -46.79
C ARG A 666 -2.64 -38.69 -46.97
N LYS A 667 -3.32 -39.38 -46.04
CA LYS A 667 -4.80 -39.53 -46.06
C LYS A 667 -5.54 -38.23 -45.75
N SER A 668 -4.97 -37.30 -44.98
CA SER A 668 -5.56 -35.97 -44.79
C SER A 668 -5.36 -35.06 -46.00
N GLU A 669 -4.25 -35.17 -46.73
CA GLU A 669 -4.02 -34.41 -47.98
C GLU A 669 -4.95 -34.86 -49.12
N ASP A 670 -5.25 -36.16 -49.22
CA ASP A 670 -6.18 -36.75 -50.21
C ASP A 670 -7.67 -36.37 -49.97
N GLY A 671 -7.97 -35.68 -48.86
CA GLY A 671 -9.32 -35.37 -48.40
C GLY A 671 -9.77 -33.90 -48.54
N SER A 672 -8.90 -33.00 -49.02
CA SER A 672 -9.19 -31.56 -49.11
C SER A 672 -8.97 -30.99 -50.51
N GLU A 673 -9.93 -31.23 -51.42
CA GLU A 673 -10.11 -30.36 -52.59
C GLU A 673 -10.95 -29.14 -52.20
N GLU A 674 -10.31 -27.98 -52.03
CA GLU A 674 -10.94 -26.67 -52.27
C GLU A 674 -9.92 -25.71 -52.94
N PRO A 675 -10.39 -24.69 -53.68
CA PRO A 675 -9.74 -24.32 -54.93
C PRO A 675 -8.55 -23.36 -54.83
N ASP A 676 -7.61 -23.58 -55.74
CA ASP A 676 -6.37 -22.81 -55.93
C ASP A 676 -6.63 -21.31 -56.10
N SER A 677 -6.13 -20.49 -55.16
CA SER A 677 -5.97 -19.06 -55.39
C SER A 677 -4.74 -18.46 -54.70
N LYS A 678 -3.73 -18.14 -55.53
CA LYS A 678 -2.55 -17.31 -55.27
C LYS A 678 -1.49 -17.86 -54.31
N ARG A 679 -0.63 -18.73 -54.87
CA ARG A 679 0.79 -18.77 -54.48
C ARG A 679 1.43 -17.38 -54.65
N GLN A 680 1.92 -16.79 -53.56
CA GLN A 680 3.01 -15.82 -53.61
C GLN A 680 4.28 -16.48 -53.09
N ARG A 681 5.37 -16.33 -53.84
CA ARG A 681 6.62 -17.07 -53.68
C ARG A 681 7.64 -16.20 -52.94
N THR A 682 8.17 -16.70 -51.83
CA THR A 682 9.41 -16.24 -51.22
C THR A 682 10.22 -17.46 -50.82
N ASP A 683 11.40 -17.60 -51.41
CA ASP A 683 12.40 -18.59 -51.02
C ASP A 683 13.04 -18.16 -49.68
N ASP A 684 13.37 -19.11 -48.80
CA ASP A 684 14.51 -18.97 -47.90
C ASP A 684 15.04 -20.35 -47.45
N GLN A 685 16.29 -20.65 -47.83
CA GLN A 685 16.99 -21.90 -47.49
C GLN A 685 18.04 -21.65 -46.41
N SER A 686 17.64 -21.61 -45.13
CA SER A 686 18.59 -21.40 -44.02
C SER A 686 18.04 -21.75 -42.62
N ALA A 687 17.65 -23.01 -42.39
CA ALA A 687 17.19 -23.47 -41.06
C ALA A 687 17.70 -24.86 -40.58
N ALA A 688 18.41 -25.63 -41.41
CA ALA A 688 18.74 -27.03 -41.13
C ALA A 688 19.83 -27.26 -40.05
N SER A 689 20.47 -26.20 -39.54
CA SER A 689 21.58 -26.29 -38.58
C SER A 689 21.24 -25.77 -37.17
N GLY A 690 20.02 -25.27 -36.95
CA GLY A 690 19.60 -24.74 -35.64
C GLY A 690 19.00 -25.76 -34.68
N GLN A 691 18.39 -26.84 -35.20
CA GLN A 691 17.61 -27.78 -34.38
C GLN A 691 18.49 -28.63 -33.44
N MET A 692 19.69 -29.04 -33.88
CA MET A 692 20.55 -29.95 -33.11
C MET A 692 21.10 -29.35 -31.80
N MET A 693 21.08 -28.01 -31.66
CA MET A 693 21.50 -27.33 -30.42
C MET A 693 20.34 -27.08 -29.45
N GLN A 694 19.09 -27.19 -29.93
CA GLN A 694 17.88 -26.92 -29.15
C GLN A 694 17.49 -28.13 -28.27
N ASP A 695 17.71 -29.35 -28.75
CA ASP A 695 17.42 -30.58 -28.02
C ASP A 695 18.36 -30.79 -26.81
N MET A 696 19.63 -30.38 -26.87
CA MET A 696 20.54 -30.49 -25.73
C MET A 696 20.17 -29.53 -24.58
N GLN A 697 19.44 -28.45 -24.85
CA GLN A 697 18.87 -27.57 -23.82
C GLN A 697 17.51 -28.06 -23.29
N ALA A 698 16.85 -29.01 -23.98
CA ALA A 698 15.64 -29.66 -23.48
C ALA A 698 15.88 -30.60 -22.28
N ASN A 699 17.14 -30.92 -21.97
CA ASN A 699 17.54 -31.62 -20.73
C ASN A 699 17.20 -30.84 -19.44
N ASN A 700 16.87 -29.55 -19.54
CA ASN A 700 16.24 -28.83 -18.46
C ASN A 700 14.75 -28.65 -18.78
N ALA A 701 13.95 -29.70 -18.54
CA ALA A 701 12.49 -29.74 -18.71
C ALA A 701 11.76 -28.89 -17.65
N GLY A 702 12.20 -27.64 -17.49
CA GLY A 702 11.47 -26.62 -16.79
C GLY A 702 10.08 -26.47 -17.40
N TYR A 703 9.06 -26.51 -16.55
CA TYR A 703 7.73 -26.08 -16.95
C TYR A 703 7.83 -24.74 -17.66
N ASN A 704 7.24 -24.59 -18.85
CA ASN A 704 6.92 -23.27 -19.36
C ASN A 704 5.83 -22.68 -18.46
N TYR A 705 6.30 -22.09 -17.36
CA TYR A 705 5.53 -21.63 -16.22
C TYR A 705 4.53 -20.54 -16.61
N ASN A 706 4.81 -19.77 -17.66
CA ASN A 706 3.92 -18.73 -18.17
C ASN A 706 2.50 -19.24 -18.45
N ASN A 707 2.33 -20.48 -18.94
CA ASN A 707 1.01 -21.01 -19.30
C ASN A 707 0.12 -21.38 -18.09
N TRP A 708 0.70 -21.45 -16.88
CA TRP A 708 -0.01 -21.67 -15.61
C TRP A 708 -0.03 -20.43 -14.71
N TYR A 709 0.75 -19.39 -15.07
CA TYR A 709 0.80 -18.08 -14.41
C TYR A 709 0.10 -16.98 -15.23
N GLN A 710 -0.60 -17.32 -16.31
CA GLN A 710 -1.20 -16.35 -17.22
C GLN A 710 -2.46 -15.69 -16.63
N TYR A 711 -2.27 -14.65 -15.84
CA TYR A 711 -3.31 -13.70 -15.47
C TYR A 711 -3.26 -12.51 -16.45
N ASN A 712 -4.33 -12.28 -17.22
CA ASN A 712 -4.42 -11.15 -18.14
C ASN A 712 -4.65 -9.83 -17.36
N SER A 713 -3.58 -9.27 -16.82
CA SER A 713 -3.59 -7.89 -16.31
C SER A 713 -3.54 -6.91 -17.49
N TRP A 714 -4.49 -5.97 -17.55
CA TRP A 714 -4.58 -4.97 -18.61
C TRP A 714 -3.55 -3.84 -18.41
N GLY A 715 -2.30 -4.11 -18.78
CA GLY A 715 -1.19 -3.14 -18.76
C GLY A 715 -0.15 -3.46 -19.84
N PRO A 716 0.59 -2.47 -20.37
CA PRO A 716 1.53 -2.72 -21.46
C PRO A 716 2.76 -3.50 -21.01
N GLN A 717 3.23 -4.40 -21.88
CA GLN A 717 4.54 -5.04 -21.94
C GLN A 717 5.59 -4.44 -20.97
N ASN A 718 5.80 -5.08 -19.82
CA ASN A 718 6.69 -4.56 -18.77
C ASN A 718 8.14 -4.44 -19.25
N SER A 719 8.65 -3.21 -19.35
CA SER A 719 10.08 -2.91 -19.51
C SER A 719 10.83 -2.88 -18.16
N TRP A 720 10.43 -3.76 -17.22
CA TRP A 720 11.02 -3.87 -15.88
C TRP A 720 11.90 -5.12 -15.76
N GLY A 721 12.93 -5.19 -16.59
CA GLY A 721 13.88 -6.31 -16.69
C GLY A 721 14.78 -6.55 -15.47
N GLN A 722 14.64 -5.78 -14.38
CA GLN A 722 15.42 -5.96 -13.15
C GLN A 722 14.62 -6.53 -11.95
N TYR A 723 13.28 -6.50 -11.96
CA TYR A 723 12.48 -7.06 -10.84
C TYR A 723 12.34 -8.59 -10.85
N GLY A 724 13.24 -9.30 -11.55
CA GLY A 724 13.33 -10.76 -11.53
C GLY A 724 13.96 -11.34 -10.25
N GLN A 725 14.62 -10.54 -9.40
CA GLN A 725 15.42 -11.07 -8.28
C GLN A 725 14.60 -11.77 -7.17
N TYR A 726 13.48 -11.19 -6.72
CA TYR A 726 12.62 -11.84 -5.71
C TYR A 726 11.87 -13.08 -6.22
N GLY A 727 11.90 -13.34 -7.53
CA GLY A 727 11.46 -14.61 -8.14
C GLY A 727 12.59 -15.62 -8.38
N GLN A 728 13.86 -15.18 -8.38
CA GLN A 728 15.05 -16.01 -8.66
C GLN A 728 15.60 -16.73 -7.42
N TYR A 729 15.30 -16.27 -6.21
CA TYR A 729 15.83 -16.81 -4.94
C TYR A 729 15.34 -18.23 -4.55
N ASN A 730 14.81 -19.00 -5.50
CA ASN A 730 14.27 -20.35 -5.29
C ASN A 730 14.87 -21.40 -6.26
N GLN A 731 15.99 -21.08 -6.93
CA GLN A 731 16.61 -21.93 -7.97
C GLN A 731 18.14 -22.12 -7.86
N TYR A 732 18.73 -21.88 -6.68
CA TYR A 732 20.12 -22.29 -6.42
C TYR A 732 20.18 -23.48 -5.45
N TYR A 733 20.49 -24.66 -6.00
CA TYR A 733 21.11 -25.74 -5.23
C TYR A 733 22.60 -25.41 -5.08
N PRO A 734 23.16 -25.34 -3.86
CA PRO A 734 24.61 -25.47 -3.71
C PRO A 734 25.03 -26.90 -4.12
N PRO A 735 26.16 -27.08 -4.81
CA PRO A 735 26.72 -28.41 -5.02
C PRO A 735 27.11 -29.03 -3.67
N PRO A 736 27.05 -30.37 -3.52
CA PRO A 736 27.50 -31.02 -2.30
C PRO A 736 29.01 -30.78 -2.10
N PRO A 737 29.49 -30.62 -0.85
CA PRO A 737 30.92 -30.60 -0.57
C PRO A 737 31.54 -31.96 -0.95
N THR A 738 32.75 -31.90 -1.52
CA THR A 738 33.59 -33.05 -1.88
C THR A 738 34.20 -33.73 -0.66
#